data_AF-A0A9W6Y2A9-F1
#
_entry.id   AF-A0A9W6Y2A9-F1
#
_cell.length_a   1.000
_cell.length_b   1.000
_cell.length_c   1.000
_cell.angle_alpha   90.00
_cell.angle_beta   90.00
_cell.angle_gamma   90.00
#
_symmetry.space_group_name_H-M   'P 1'
#
loop_
_entity.id
_entity.type
_entity.pdbx_description
1 polymer ?
#
loop_
_entity_poly.entity_id
_entity_poly.type
_entity_poly.pdbx_seq_one_letter_code
_entity_poly.pdbx_strand_id
1 'polypeptide(L)'
;MSGFRQVWAELLNEGWSSKRPTGLEVDHTYLRPGKTKKDKRGVDFFVGAQELMVYLDKLALGTHGTICGWRIALSDSNGALVGGIHQPAAAKTAQRNAIEQSHGTVQETMSASPPAVSNYFMTPGLWDDIATASEDYFVDKIDERVNEQYQKQVAREQKKPGYRRQTHEQIRVKLEQTPPITGRDLCVFIGLLVARTISPNKEKLQHHWKTTDESVIPRGCFGRFMTRDRFAHVSRNLHFSSNTDPRAATDRAWKLRPVIEALQETFRAGYMPPPVMAFDEAMFPSRSSFNRMRVSLLYVSALALQLWTMGYYSVGTVQTHRKGLAAQIVPPKKAKKKEQSRPAGIERGTFTYGESSLVPRMRTTKWWDNRPVYLLSIGGSTELDRIVRRAKSGVQEEVVCPRIVKDNQAFMGGVDVHDQLRLQSSFQEYYKSLFIGFVDLALVNALIVFNHARAAANKTKLSHVAFLKQLHLELCQISVSNWEELLGSRGQNFTPTKQRAAAVSKHMPIQTVDTRRGNTDGSKKRRQKACKVCSLLKEKVTGGDTSFQCSACKLKTINQKTGEVKESPVYLCNKVKHSFDGQARTCFEIWHTCWRNGTFKPSRGKRKLRVCVTEDGEESAADDEGTPQPQRRRVVVTTSISLLE
;
A
#
# COMPACT_ATOMS: atom_id res chain seq x y z
N MET A 1 29.92 -11.63 7.57
CA MET A 1 31.11 -12.15 8.31
C MET A 1 31.15 -11.75 9.80
N SER A 2 30.18 -11.01 10.35
CA SER A 2 30.16 -10.62 11.78
C SER A 2 29.99 -11.80 12.75
N GLY A 3 29.24 -12.84 12.37
CA GLY A 3 28.99 -14.02 13.21
C GLY A 3 30.23 -14.88 13.49
N PHE A 4 31.20 -14.93 12.57
CA PHE A 4 32.40 -15.75 12.75
C PHE A 4 33.27 -15.26 13.92
N ARG A 5 33.40 -13.94 14.11
CA ARG A 5 34.25 -13.39 15.18
C ARG A 5 33.72 -13.72 16.58
N GLN A 6 32.40 -13.75 16.76
CA GLN A 6 31.77 -14.10 18.04
C GLN A 6 31.95 -15.60 18.33
N VAL A 7 31.62 -16.46 17.36
CA VAL A 7 31.81 -17.92 17.50
C VAL A 7 33.29 -18.26 17.73
N TRP A 8 34.21 -17.57 17.04
CA TRP A 8 35.64 -17.78 17.24
C TRP A 8 36.12 -17.41 18.64
N ALA A 9 35.58 -16.34 19.25
CA ALA A 9 35.89 -15.97 20.63
C ALA A 9 35.43 -17.04 21.63
N GLU A 10 34.28 -17.67 21.40
CA GLU A 10 33.79 -18.78 22.22
C GLU A 10 34.66 -20.03 22.07
N LEU A 11 35.07 -20.37 20.84
CA LEU A 11 35.95 -21.52 20.60
C LEU A 11 37.34 -21.34 21.22
N LEU A 12 37.87 -20.12 21.25
CA LEU A 12 39.12 -19.82 21.96
C LEU A 12 39.00 -20.10 23.46
N ASN A 13 37.86 -19.81 24.07
CA ASN A 13 37.60 -20.15 25.48
C ASN A 13 37.53 -21.66 25.73
N GLU A 14 37.14 -22.45 24.72
CA GLU A 14 37.18 -23.91 24.77
C GLU A 14 38.53 -24.52 24.37
N GLY A 15 39.57 -23.70 24.16
CA GLY A 15 40.94 -24.14 23.89
C GLY A 15 41.25 -24.42 22.41
N TRP A 16 40.42 -23.96 21.48
CA TRP A 16 40.72 -24.05 20.05
C TRP A 16 41.88 -23.12 19.68
N SER A 17 42.61 -23.46 18.63
CA SER A 17 43.73 -22.63 18.15
C SER A 17 43.67 -22.42 16.64
N SER A 18 44.35 -21.39 16.14
CA SER A 18 44.46 -21.15 14.70
C SER A 18 45.91 -21.01 14.27
N LYS A 19 46.21 -21.37 13.02
CA LYS A 19 47.50 -21.17 12.37
C LYS A 19 47.29 -20.37 11.09
N ARG A 20 48.18 -19.40 10.87
CA ARG A 20 48.23 -18.65 9.61
C ARG A 20 48.57 -19.61 8.46
N PRO A 21 48.09 -19.34 7.24
CA PRO A 21 48.49 -20.10 6.08
C PRO A 21 50.01 -20.03 5.85
N THR A 22 50.56 -21.09 5.28
CA THR A 22 51.97 -21.20 4.89
C THR A 22 52.01 -21.69 3.45
N GLY A 23 52.46 -20.86 2.51
CA GLY A 23 52.50 -21.16 1.07
C GLY A 23 51.37 -20.47 0.28
N LEU A 24 50.87 -21.13 -0.76
CA LEU A 24 49.86 -20.61 -1.71
C LEU A 24 48.42 -20.55 -1.15
N GLU A 25 48.18 -21.06 0.07
CA GLU A 25 46.87 -20.97 0.72
C GLU A 25 46.63 -19.56 1.30
N VAL A 26 45.43 -19.01 1.14
CA VAL A 26 45.08 -17.66 1.64
C VAL A 26 44.31 -17.74 2.97
N ASP A 27 43.77 -18.91 3.31
CA ASP A 27 42.87 -19.11 4.44
C ASP A 27 43.59 -19.61 5.71
N HIS A 28 43.11 -19.14 6.88
CA HIS A 28 43.61 -19.62 8.18
C HIS A 28 43.17 -21.07 8.44
N THR A 29 44.03 -21.84 9.10
CA THR A 29 43.69 -23.19 9.57
C THR A 29 43.26 -23.16 11.03
N TYR A 30 42.10 -23.70 11.34
CA TYR A 30 41.53 -23.78 12.67
C TYR A 30 41.66 -25.21 13.21
N LEU A 31 42.08 -25.34 14.47
CA LEU A 31 42.48 -26.59 15.12
C LEU A 31 41.68 -26.79 16.39
N ARG A 32 41.15 -28.01 16.56
CA ARG A 32 40.49 -28.45 17.77
C ARG A 32 41.50 -28.59 18.94
N PRO A 33 41.08 -28.42 20.22
CA PRO A 33 41.98 -28.55 21.36
C PRO A 33 42.78 -29.86 21.32
N GLY A 34 44.10 -29.77 21.43
CA GLY A 34 45.01 -30.92 21.40
C GLY A 34 45.23 -31.58 20.03
N LYS A 35 44.71 -31.00 18.93
CA LYS A 35 44.87 -31.53 17.56
C LYS A 35 45.84 -30.71 16.70
N THR A 36 46.34 -31.33 15.64
CA THR A 36 47.37 -30.80 14.74
C THR A 36 46.94 -30.89 13.28
N LYS A 37 47.69 -30.24 12.36
CA LYS A 37 47.45 -30.36 10.91
C LYS A 37 47.72 -31.76 10.33
N LYS A 38 48.27 -32.69 11.13
CA LYS A 38 48.48 -34.09 10.74
C LYS A 38 47.23 -34.96 10.98
N ASP A 39 46.26 -34.43 11.73
CA ASP A 39 45.00 -35.12 12.05
C ASP A 39 43.98 -35.00 10.90
N LYS A 40 42.70 -35.37 11.09
CA LYS A 40 41.76 -35.45 9.97
C LYS A 40 41.14 -34.09 9.61
N ARG A 41 41.31 -33.63 8.36
CA ARG A 41 40.64 -32.43 7.84
C ARG A 41 39.11 -32.57 7.86
N GLY A 42 38.41 -31.52 8.25
CA GLY A 42 36.94 -31.49 8.34
C GLY A 42 36.38 -32.17 9.59
N VAL A 43 37.24 -32.62 10.51
CA VAL A 43 36.87 -33.25 11.79
C VAL A 43 37.74 -32.73 12.95
N ASP A 44 39.07 -32.74 12.77
CA ASP A 44 40.06 -32.30 13.77
C ASP A 44 40.67 -30.94 13.42
N PHE A 45 40.80 -30.63 12.12
CA PHE A 45 41.26 -29.33 11.63
C PHE A 45 40.48 -28.86 10.40
N PHE A 46 40.38 -27.54 10.21
CA PHE A 46 39.53 -26.90 9.19
C PHE A 46 40.29 -25.78 8.50
N VAL A 47 40.17 -25.63 7.18
CA VAL A 47 40.86 -24.57 6.43
C VAL A 47 39.81 -23.56 5.95
N GLY A 48 39.87 -22.35 6.49
CA GLY A 48 38.91 -21.30 6.22
C GLY A 48 37.71 -21.29 7.17
N ALA A 49 37.17 -20.09 7.40
CA ALA A 49 36.09 -19.86 8.36
C ALA A 49 34.80 -20.61 7.97
N GLN A 50 34.53 -20.75 6.67
CA GLN A 50 33.33 -21.40 6.16
C GLN A 50 33.31 -22.91 6.47
N GLU A 51 34.45 -23.59 6.34
CA GLU A 51 34.57 -25.03 6.60
C GLU A 51 34.32 -25.34 8.09
N LEU A 52 34.88 -24.52 8.98
CA LEU A 52 34.66 -24.62 10.42
C LEU A 52 33.19 -24.39 10.80
N MET A 53 32.56 -23.35 10.26
CA MET A 53 31.17 -23.03 10.56
C MET A 53 30.21 -24.15 10.12
N VAL A 54 30.43 -24.75 8.94
CA VAL A 54 29.63 -25.90 8.48
C VAL A 54 29.81 -27.12 9.38
N TYR A 55 30.99 -27.33 9.94
CA TYR A 55 31.23 -28.39 10.92
C TYR A 55 30.52 -28.15 12.24
N LEU A 56 30.56 -26.92 12.76
CA LEU A 56 29.85 -26.54 13.99
C LEU A 56 28.33 -26.66 13.81
N ASP A 57 27.81 -26.27 12.64
CA ASP A 57 26.40 -26.48 12.28
C ASP A 57 26.07 -27.98 12.23
N LYS A 58 26.97 -28.81 11.70
CA LYS A 58 26.78 -30.28 11.68
C LYS A 58 26.86 -30.90 13.07
N LEU A 59 27.76 -30.46 13.94
CA LEU A 59 27.84 -30.87 15.35
C LEU A 59 26.57 -30.47 16.12
N ALA A 60 26.09 -29.25 15.92
CA ALA A 60 24.81 -28.78 16.46
C ALA A 60 23.63 -29.63 15.95
N LEU A 61 23.79 -30.31 14.81
CA LEU A 61 22.78 -31.16 14.18
C LEU A 61 22.97 -32.67 14.39
N GLY A 62 24.09 -33.14 14.93
CA GLY A 62 24.33 -34.58 15.11
C GLY A 62 25.63 -34.94 15.82
N THR A 63 25.55 -35.31 17.10
CA THR A 63 26.06 -36.58 17.66
C THR A 63 25.76 -36.64 19.17
N HIS A 64 25.32 -37.83 19.62
CA HIS A 64 24.89 -38.23 20.98
C HIS A 64 23.58 -37.59 21.48
N GLY A 65 22.43 -38.24 21.32
CA GLY A 65 22.10 -39.45 22.09
C GLY A 65 21.54 -39.12 23.48
N THR A 66 21.77 -37.91 23.98
CA THR A 66 21.17 -37.38 25.21
C THR A 66 21.22 -35.85 25.16
N ILE A 67 20.30 -35.21 24.43
CA ILE A 67 20.13 -33.75 24.56
C ILE A 67 19.32 -33.49 25.84
N CYS A 68 20.01 -33.56 26.98
CA CYS A 68 19.60 -32.87 28.20
C CYS A 68 20.01 -31.40 28.09
N GLY A 69 19.53 -30.76 27.02
CA GLY A 69 19.76 -29.34 26.74
C GLY A 69 18.47 -28.53 26.82
N TRP A 70 17.40 -29.11 27.36
CA TRP A 70 16.11 -28.45 27.53
C TRP A 70 15.65 -28.61 28.97
N ARG A 71 15.38 -27.50 29.66
CA ARG A 71 14.68 -27.54 30.96
C ARG A 71 13.19 -27.62 30.69
N ILE A 72 12.50 -28.58 31.30
CA ILE A 72 11.07 -28.82 31.08
C ILE A 72 10.30 -28.34 32.29
N ALA A 73 9.19 -27.65 32.04
CA ALA A 73 8.20 -27.41 33.05
C ALA A 73 6.80 -27.83 32.54
N LEU A 74 6.01 -28.35 33.47
CA LEU A 74 4.64 -28.80 33.27
C LEU A 74 3.71 -27.82 34.00
N SER A 75 2.59 -27.48 33.37
CA SER A 75 1.47 -26.81 34.04
C SER A 75 0.45 -27.85 34.52
N ASP A 76 -0.14 -27.66 35.70
CA ASP A 76 -1.30 -28.44 36.16
C ASP A 76 -2.63 -27.94 35.54
N SER A 77 -3.77 -28.50 35.98
CA SER A 77 -5.14 -28.14 35.55
C SER A 77 -5.49 -26.67 35.83
N ASN A 78 -4.86 -26.05 36.83
CA ASN A 78 -5.04 -24.64 37.19
C ASN A 78 -3.97 -23.74 36.53
N GLY A 79 -3.05 -24.31 35.76
CA GLY A 79 -1.95 -23.62 35.09
C GLY A 79 -0.71 -23.38 35.96
N ALA A 80 -0.68 -23.83 37.22
CA ALA A 80 0.45 -23.62 38.10
C ALA A 80 1.67 -24.41 37.62
N LEU A 81 2.84 -23.75 37.61
CA LEU A 81 4.11 -24.35 37.20
C LEU A 81 4.63 -25.24 38.33
N VAL A 82 4.83 -26.53 38.04
CA VAL A 82 5.49 -27.44 38.99
C VAL A 82 7.01 -27.23 38.88
N GLY A 83 7.55 -26.38 39.76
CA GLY A 83 9.00 -26.15 39.95
C GLY A 83 9.62 -25.03 39.08
N GLY A 84 9.66 -23.78 39.58
CA GLY A 84 10.44 -22.68 38.98
C GLY A 84 10.10 -21.27 39.48
N ILE A 85 11.14 -20.44 39.68
CA ILE A 85 11.23 -19.19 40.45
C ILE A 85 10.31 -18.04 39.99
N HIS A 86 9.75 -17.31 40.97
CA HIS A 86 8.87 -16.14 40.86
C HIS A 86 9.60 -14.86 40.39
N GLN A 87 8.95 -14.01 39.57
CA GLN A 87 9.42 -12.65 39.27
C GLN A 87 8.24 -11.64 39.34
N PRO A 88 8.40 -10.42 39.93
CA PRO A 88 7.28 -9.61 40.37
C PRO A 88 6.62 -8.74 39.27
N ALA A 89 5.33 -8.46 39.48
CA ALA A 89 4.36 -8.02 38.48
C ALA A 89 4.18 -6.49 38.30
N ALA A 90 4.97 -5.64 38.97
CA ALA A 90 4.58 -4.24 39.19
C ALA A 90 4.96 -3.22 38.08
N ALA A 91 5.66 -3.57 37.00
CA ALA A 91 6.16 -2.58 36.02
C ALA A 91 5.38 -2.47 34.69
N LYS A 92 4.26 -3.19 34.51
CA LYS A 92 3.73 -3.51 33.16
C LYS A 92 2.64 -2.59 32.60
N THR A 93 1.98 -1.76 33.40
CA THR A 93 0.87 -0.92 32.92
C THR A 93 1.37 0.39 32.26
N ALA A 94 2.46 0.97 32.76
CA ALA A 94 3.05 2.18 32.19
C ALA A 94 3.71 1.95 30.81
N GLN A 95 4.23 0.75 30.57
CA GLN A 95 4.97 0.42 29.35
C GLN A 95 4.07 0.15 28.14
N ARG A 96 2.79 -0.20 28.37
CA ARG A 96 1.79 -0.46 27.31
C ARG A 96 1.31 0.83 26.64
N ASN A 97 1.11 1.89 27.44
CA ASN A 97 0.71 3.21 26.95
C ASN A 97 1.87 3.96 26.26
N ALA A 98 3.13 3.71 26.66
CA ALA A 98 4.31 4.28 26.01
C ALA A 98 4.60 3.68 24.63
N ILE A 99 4.21 2.42 24.39
CA ILE A 99 4.40 1.72 23.11
C ILE A 99 3.42 2.23 22.03
N GLU A 100 2.20 2.61 22.42
CA GLU A 100 1.21 3.20 21.50
C GLU A 100 1.60 4.58 20.97
N GLN A 101 2.53 5.29 21.64
CA GLN A 101 2.97 6.64 21.24
C GLN A 101 4.12 6.67 20.21
N SER A 102 4.63 5.52 19.74
CA SER A 102 5.89 5.45 18.96
C SER A 102 5.76 4.98 17.50
N HIS A 103 4.55 4.73 17.01
CA HIS A 103 4.30 4.24 15.65
C HIS A 103 3.18 5.03 14.98
N GLY A 104 3.25 5.21 13.66
CA GLY A 104 2.31 6.08 12.96
C GLY A 104 2.85 6.64 11.66
N THR A 105 2.03 7.50 11.07
CA THR A 105 2.32 8.21 9.82
C THR A 105 3.43 9.23 10.01
N VAL A 106 4.43 9.19 9.13
CA VAL A 106 5.45 10.25 9.06
C VAL A 106 4.75 11.55 8.66
N GLN A 107 5.14 12.68 9.27
CA GLN A 107 4.45 13.98 9.28
C GLN A 107 4.01 14.50 7.89
N GLU A 108 4.67 14.03 6.84
CA GLU A 108 4.43 14.36 5.42
C GLU A 108 3.26 13.59 4.77
N THR A 109 2.73 12.55 5.41
CA THR A 109 1.55 11.80 4.91
C THR A 109 0.22 12.30 5.50
N MET A 110 0.26 13.35 6.32
CA MET A 110 -0.92 13.95 6.97
C MET A 110 -1.74 14.81 5.99
N SER A 111 -2.17 14.24 4.86
CA SER A 111 -3.10 14.89 3.94
C SER A 111 -4.56 14.62 4.32
N ALA A 112 -5.45 15.58 4.02
CA ALA A 112 -6.85 15.55 4.44
C ALA A 112 -7.80 14.80 3.48
N SER A 113 -7.33 14.28 2.33
CA SER A 113 -8.17 13.65 1.30
C SER A 113 -7.64 12.28 0.83
N PRO A 114 -8.53 11.31 0.50
CA PRO A 114 -8.15 9.99 -0.03
C PRO A 114 -7.20 9.96 -1.24
N PRO A 115 -7.28 10.87 -2.24
CA PRO A 115 -6.40 10.84 -3.40
C PRO A 115 -5.01 11.29 -3.07
N ALA A 116 -4.86 12.25 -2.14
CA ALA A 116 -3.54 12.72 -1.74
C ALA A 116 -2.75 11.60 -1.05
N VAL A 117 -3.41 10.75 -0.25
CA VAL A 117 -2.78 9.57 0.34
C VAL A 117 -2.57 8.44 -0.69
N SER A 118 -3.50 8.24 -1.63
CA SER A 118 -3.30 7.26 -2.71
C SER A 118 -2.15 7.65 -3.65
N ASN A 119 -2.03 8.94 -3.97
CA ASN A 119 -0.97 9.50 -4.80
C ASN A 119 0.37 9.58 -4.08
N TYR A 120 0.39 9.42 -2.75
CA TYR A 120 1.63 9.24 -2.01
C TYR A 120 2.27 7.88 -2.32
N PHE A 121 1.46 6.82 -2.33
CA PHE A 121 1.96 5.45 -2.59
C PHE A 121 2.10 5.14 -4.08
N MET A 122 1.12 5.55 -4.89
CA MET A 122 1.16 5.47 -6.34
C MET A 122 1.37 6.87 -6.90
N THR A 123 2.63 7.30 -6.98
CA THR A 123 2.99 8.68 -7.31
C THR A 123 2.54 9.06 -8.73
N PRO A 124 2.20 10.35 -8.98
CA PRO A 124 1.93 10.83 -10.33
C PRO A 124 3.06 10.52 -11.32
N GLY A 125 4.31 10.59 -10.86
CA GLY A 125 5.49 10.20 -11.63
C GLY A 125 5.48 8.72 -12.00
N LEU A 126 5.19 7.82 -11.05
CA LEU A 126 5.07 6.40 -11.33
C LEU A 126 3.98 6.12 -12.38
N TRP A 127 2.83 6.82 -12.32
CA TRP A 127 1.80 6.67 -13.33
C TRP A 127 2.25 7.10 -14.73
N ASP A 128 3.00 8.20 -14.85
CA ASP A 128 3.55 8.65 -16.13
C ASP A 128 4.64 7.70 -16.67
N ASP A 129 5.47 7.14 -15.79
CA ASP A 129 6.47 6.13 -16.18
C ASP A 129 5.79 4.86 -16.72
N ILE A 130 4.71 4.40 -16.07
CA ILE A 130 3.90 3.26 -16.54
C ILE A 130 3.20 3.60 -17.86
N ALA A 131 2.69 4.82 -18.01
CA ALA A 131 2.04 5.25 -19.23
C ALA A 131 3.02 5.26 -20.41
N THR A 132 4.24 5.78 -20.18
CA THR A 132 5.33 5.79 -21.16
C THR A 132 5.70 4.36 -21.56
N ALA A 133 5.97 3.48 -20.58
CA ALA A 133 6.30 2.08 -20.87
C ALA A 133 5.18 1.32 -21.61
N SER A 134 3.91 1.66 -21.33
CA SER A 134 2.75 1.09 -22.02
C SER A 134 2.62 1.58 -23.45
N GLU A 135 2.99 2.84 -23.70
CA GLU A 135 3.03 3.43 -25.04
C GLU A 135 4.19 2.87 -25.88
N ASP A 136 5.38 2.77 -25.31
CA ASP A 136 6.54 2.15 -25.95
C ASP A 136 6.20 0.71 -26.38
N TYR A 137 5.57 -0.06 -25.49
CA TYR A 137 5.10 -1.40 -25.80
C TYR A 137 4.04 -1.43 -26.92
N PHE A 138 3.18 -0.41 -27.00
CA PHE A 138 2.21 -0.30 -28.09
C PHE A 138 2.89 -0.06 -29.43
N VAL A 139 3.86 0.87 -29.47
CA VAL A 139 4.66 1.20 -30.65
C VAL A 139 5.49 0.01 -31.11
N ASP A 140 6.22 -0.65 -30.20
CA ASP A 140 7.02 -1.86 -30.49
C ASP A 140 6.19 -2.99 -31.12
N LYS A 141 4.90 -3.04 -30.80
CA LYS A 141 3.97 -4.08 -31.26
C LYS A 141 3.06 -3.62 -32.38
N ILE A 142 3.31 -2.46 -32.99
CA ILE A 142 2.42 -1.90 -34.01
C ILE A 142 2.36 -2.80 -35.25
N ASP A 143 3.49 -3.31 -35.72
CA ASP A 143 3.57 -4.14 -36.94
C ASP A 143 2.89 -5.49 -36.76
N GLU A 144 3.13 -6.14 -35.63
CA GLU A 144 2.44 -7.39 -35.25
C GLU A 144 0.92 -7.19 -35.23
N ARG A 145 0.44 -6.05 -34.70
CA ARG A 145 -0.99 -5.72 -34.63
C ARG A 145 -1.59 -5.40 -35.99
N VAL A 146 -0.86 -4.69 -36.84
CA VAL A 146 -1.27 -4.41 -38.22
C VAL A 146 -1.51 -5.74 -38.95
N ASN A 147 -0.56 -6.67 -38.83
CA ASN A 147 -0.70 -8.00 -39.41
C ASN A 147 -1.89 -8.77 -38.80
N GLU A 148 -2.00 -8.85 -37.47
CA GLU A 148 -3.14 -9.53 -36.82
C GLU A 148 -4.50 -8.98 -37.24
N GLN A 149 -4.64 -7.65 -37.33
CA GLN A 149 -5.87 -7.01 -37.76
C GLN A 149 -6.16 -7.31 -39.22
N TYR A 150 -5.15 -7.26 -40.09
CA TYR A 150 -5.30 -7.62 -41.49
C TYR A 150 -5.77 -9.07 -41.65
N GLN A 151 -5.14 -10.03 -40.97
CA GLN A 151 -5.55 -11.43 -41.01
C GLN A 151 -6.99 -11.64 -40.53
N LYS A 152 -7.42 -10.93 -39.48
CA LYS A 152 -8.83 -10.95 -39.02
C LYS A 152 -9.79 -10.38 -40.07
N GLN A 153 -9.38 -9.36 -40.83
CA GLN A 153 -10.18 -8.78 -41.92
C GLN A 153 -10.27 -9.74 -43.12
N VAL A 154 -9.18 -10.42 -43.48
CA VAL A 154 -9.17 -11.47 -44.51
C VAL A 154 -10.13 -12.60 -44.14
N ALA A 155 -10.06 -13.12 -42.92
CA ALA A 155 -10.98 -14.15 -42.44
C ALA A 155 -12.45 -13.68 -42.41
N ARG A 156 -12.69 -12.38 -42.23
CA ARG A 156 -14.03 -11.79 -42.24
C ARG A 156 -14.57 -11.60 -43.65
N GLU A 157 -13.73 -11.23 -44.61
CA GLU A 157 -14.04 -11.13 -46.03
C GLU A 157 -14.48 -12.48 -46.59
N GLN A 158 -13.78 -13.57 -46.22
CA GLN A 158 -14.17 -14.94 -46.59
C GLN A 158 -15.56 -15.35 -46.06
N LYS A 159 -15.97 -14.83 -44.91
CA LYS A 159 -17.25 -15.19 -44.27
C LYS A 159 -18.42 -14.29 -44.67
N LYS A 160 -18.16 -13.09 -45.21
CA LYS A 160 -19.18 -12.09 -45.51
C LYS A 160 -18.96 -11.51 -46.92
N PRO A 161 -19.66 -12.04 -47.93
CA PRO A 161 -19.63 -11.48 -49.29
C PRO A 161 -20.08 -10.02 -49.25
N GLY A 162 -19.20 -9.08 -49.57
CA GLY A 162 -19.44 -7.63 -49.52
C GLY A 162 -18.66 -6.86 -48.45
N TYR A 163 -17.92 -7.54 -47.55
CA TYR A 163 -16.98 -6.86 -46.66
C TYR A 163 -15.68 -6.51 -47.40
N ARG A 164 -15.33 -5.22 -47.48
CA ARG A 164 -14.07 -4.77 -48.10
C ARG A 164 -12.98 -4.63 -47.04
N ARG A 165 -11.90 -5.41 -47.18
CA ARG A 165 -10.73 -5.30 -46.29
C ARG A 165 -9.97 -3.99 -46.52
N GLN A 166 -9.31 -3.52 -45.47
CA GLN A 166 -8.36 -2.42 -45.51
C GLN A 166 -6.96 -2.92 -45.87
N THR A 167 -6.11 -2.04 -46.42
CA THR A 167 -4.69 -2.35 -46.62
C THR A 167 -3.91 -2.28 -45.30
N HIS A 168 -2.73 -2.90 -45.24
CA HIS A 168 -1.84 -2.78 -44.07
C HIS A 168 -1.56 -1.32 -43.71
N GLU A 169 -1.30 -0.48 -44.72
CA GLU A 169 -1.04 0.95 -44.52
C GLU A 169 -2.25 1.68 -43.92
N GLN A 170 -3.45 1.42 -44.42
CA GLN A 170 -4.68 2.00 -43.86
C GLN A 170 -4.95 1.55 -42.42
N ILE A 171 -4.53 0.33 -42.06
CA ILE A 171 -4.63 -0.19 -40.70
C ILE A 171 -3.57 0.48 -39.81
N ARG A 172 -2.33 0.61 -40.29
CA ARG A 172 -1.23 1.27 -39.58
C ARG A 172 -1.58 2.72 -39.24
N VAL A 173 -1.98 3.51 -40.24
CA VAL A 173 -2.37 4.92 -40.06
C VAL A 173 -3.50 5.05 -39.02
N LYS A 174 -4.49 4.15 -39.03
CA LYS A 174 -5.56 4.14 -38.02
C LYS A 174 -5.05 3.82 -36.61
N LEU A 175 -4.07 2.94 -36.49
CA LEU A 175 -3.47 2.59 -35.20
C LEU A 175 -2.62 3.74 -34.66
N GLU A 176 -1.81 4.38 -35.50
CA GLU A 176 -0.98 5.55 -35.16
C GLU A 176 -1.80 6.78 -34.78
N GLN A 177 -3.01 6.91 -35.32
CA GLN A 177 -3.97 7.96 -34.91
C GLN A 177 -4.57 7.74 -33.51
N THR A 178 -4.29 6.61 -32.85
CA THR A 178 -4.77 6.36 -31.49
C THR A 178 -4.05 7.31 -30.54
N PRO A 179 -4.77 8.05 -29.67
CA PRO A 179 -4.13 8.93 -28.70
C PRO A 179 -3.17 8.16 -27.78
N PRO A 180 -2.01 8.72 -27.40
CA PRO A 180 -1.05 8.04 -26.53
C PRO A 180 -1.64 7.80 -25.14
N ILE A 181 -1.20 6.75 -24.46
CA ILE A 181 -1.61 6.47 -23.08
C ILE A 181 -0.97 7.50 -22.14
N THR A 182 -1.76 8.12 -21.26
CA THR A 182 -1.28 9.10 -20.26
C THR A 182 -1.39 8.55 -18.83
N GLY A 183 -0.62 9.07 -17.88
CA GLY A 183 -0.78 8.69 -16.47
C GLY A 183 -2.19 8.97 -15.93
N ARG A 184 -2.83 10.05 -16.43
CA ARG A 184 -4.24 10.35 -16.19
C ARG A 184 -5.18 9.24 -16.67
N ASP A 185 -4.96 8.67 -17.86
CA ASP A 185 -5.76 7.54 -18.35
C ASP A 185 -5.65 6.34 -17.40
N LEU A 186 -4.46 6.09 -16.85
CA LEU A 186 -4.25 5.01 -15.88
C LEU A 186 -4.98 5.28 -14.56
N CYS A 187 -4.98 6.51 -14.05
CA CYS A 187 -5.79 6.86 -12.87
C CYS A 187 -7.29 6.60 -13.10
N VAL A 188 -7.84 7.05 -14.24
CA VAL A 188 -9.25 6.79 -14.59
C VAL A 188 -9.50 5.29 -14.73
N PHE A 189 -8.59 4.57 -15.39
CA PHE A 189 -8.66 3.12 -15.56
C PHE A 189 -8.74 2.38 -14.21
N ILE A 190 -7.88 2.73 -13.25
CA ILE A 190 -7.90 2.17 -11.90
C ILE A 190 -9.17 2.58 -11.15
N GLY A 191 -9.61 3.83 -11.27
CA GLY A 191 -10.87 4.29 -10.68
C GLY A 191 -12.07 3.45 -11.15
N LEU A 192 -12.11 3.07 -12.43
CA LEU A 192 -13.15 2.18 -12.96
C LEU A 192 -13.04 0.75 -12.39
N LEU A 193 -11.82 0.23 -12.18
CA LEU A 193 -11.62 -1.07 -11.51
C LEU A 193 -12.06 -1.04 -10.04
N VAL A 194 -11.76 0.04 -9.32
CA VAL A 194 -12.25 0.25 -7.95
C VAL A 194 -13.78 0.32 -7.94
N ALA A 195 -14.41 1.06 -8.86
CA ALA A 195 -15.87 1.12 -8.96
C ALA A 195 -16.49 -0.28 -9.18
N ARG A 196 -15.86 -1.14 -9.99
CA ARG A 196 -16.29 -2.53 -10.19
C ARG A 196 -16.19 -3.37 -8.91
N THR A 197 -15.23 -3.10 -8.04
CA THR A 197 -15.06 -3.87 -6.79
C THR A 197 -16.11 -3.50 -5.75
N ILE A 198 -16.53 -2.23 -5.71
CA ILE A 198 -17.60 -1.75 -4.84
C ILE A 198 -18.96 -2.29 -5.31
N SER A 199 -19.17 -2.38 -6.62
CA SER A 199 -20.38 -2.92 -7.24
C SER A 199 -20.03 -4.12 -8.13
N PRO A 200 -19.80 -5.30 -7.52
CA PRO A 200 -19.41 -6.49 -8.26
C PRO A 200 -20.55 -6.95 -9.16
N ASN A 201 -20.43 -6.64 -10.45
CA ASN A 201 -21.29 -7.23 -11.46
C ASN A 201 -20.75 -8.62 -11.82
N LYS A 202 -21.57 -9.66 -11.62
CA LYS A 202 -21.24 -11.06 -11.94
C LYS A 202 -21.03 -11.30 -13.45
N GLU A 203 -21.36 -10.32 -14.28
CA GLU A 203 -21.20 -10.38 -15.72
C GLU A 203 -19.81 -9.90 -16.22
N LYS A 204 -19.60 -10.01 -17.54
CA LYS A 204 -18.37 -9.59 -18.20
C LYS A 204 -18.14 -8.09 -18.00
N LEU A 205 -16.87 -7.70 -17.83
CA LEU A 205 -16.44 -6.31 -17.64
C LEU A 205 -17.02 -5.32 -18.66
N GLN A 206 -17.16 -5.76 -19.91
CA GLN A 206 -17.71 -4.96 -21.00
C GLN A 206 -19.17 -4.51 -20.76
N HIS A 207 -19.92 -5.20 -19.90
CA HIS A 207 -21.33 -4.89 -19.63
C HIS A 207 -21.52 -3.58 -18.84
N HIS A 208 -20.45 -3.04 -18.22
CA HIS A 208 -20.50 -1.71 -17.59
C HIS A 208 -20.67 -0.57 -18.61
N TRP A 209 -20.41 -0.82 -19.89
CA TRP A 209 -20.60 0.12 -21.01
C TRP A 209 -21.88 -0.13 -21.82
N LYS A 210 -22.66 -1.17 -21.51
CA LYS A 210 -23.98 -1.36 -22.14
C LYS A 210 -24.92 -0.25 -21.69
N THR A 211 -25.56 0.41 -22.66
CA THR A 211 -26.60 1.43 -22.45
C THR A 211 -28.02 0.85 -22.54
N THR A 212 -28.15 -0.42 -22.94
CA THR A 212 -29.42 -1.15 -22.98
C THR A 212 -29.69 -1.78 -21.62
N ASP A 213 -30.82 -1.41 -21.01
CA ASP A 213 -31.28 -2.00 -19.77
C ASP A 213 -31.73 -3.46 -20.01
N GLU A 214 -31.05 -4.40 -19.38
CA GLU A 214 -31.56 -5.75 -19.18
C GLU A 214 -32.22 -5.77 -17.79
N SER A 215 -33.48 -5.30 -17.70
CA SER A 215 -34.33 -5.25 -16.49
C SER A 215 -33.83 -4.33 -15.34
N VAL A 216 -33.99 -4.72 -14.07
CA VAL A 216 -33.95 -3.93 -12.81
C VAL A 216 -32.57 -3.28 -12.49
N ILE A 217 -31.56 -3.41 -13.37
CA ILE A 217 -30.20 -2.90 -13.12
C ILE A 217 -29.95 -1.66 -13.99
N PRO A 218 -29.76 -0.45 -13.41
CA PRO A 218 -29.37 0.71 -14.20
C PRO A 218 -27.94 0.53 -14.76
N ARG A 219 -27.74 0.64 -16.08
CA ARG A 219 -26.42 0.44 -16.73
C ARG A 219 -25.98 1.58 -17.65
N GLY A 220 -24.65 1.71 -17.83
CA GLY A 220 -24.02 2.67 -18.76
C GLY A 220 -23.22 3.82 -18.13
N CYS A 221 -22.69 3.68 -16.91
CA CYS A 221 -21.97 4.78 -16.24
C CYS A 221 -20.49 4.91 -16.66
N PHE A 222 -19.82 3.81 -17.01
CA PHE A 222 -18.36 3.84 -17.29
C PHE A 222 -18.04 4.67 -18.54
N GLY A 223 -18.94 4.66 -19.53
CA GLY A 223 -18.82 5.46 -20.75
C GLY A 223 -18.77 6.97 -20.51
N ARG A 224 -19.19 7.46 -19.33
CA ARG A 224 -19.08 8.87 -18.94
C ARG A 224 -17.63 9.28 -18.63
N PHE A 225 -16.78 8.33 -18.24
CA PHE A 225 -15.40 8.59 -17.84
C PHE A 225 -14.39 8.11 -18.88
N MET A 226 -14.61 6.92 -19.46
CA MET A 226 -13.73 6.34 -20.47
C MET A 226 -14.54 5.49 -21.43
N THR A 227 -14.26 5.55 -22.73
CA THR A 227 -14.91 4.68 -23.71
C THR A 227 -14.47 3.23 -23.54
N ARG A 228 -15.32 2.27 -23.92
CA ARG A 228 -14.99 0.84 -23.86
C ARG A 228 -13.71 0.53 -24.62
N ASP A 229 -13.55 1.12 -25.80
CA ASP A 229 -12.42 0.85 -26.68
C ASP A 229 -11.13 1.48 -26.15
N ARG A 230 -11.21 2.66 -25.52
CA ARG A 230 -10.06 3.25 -24.79
C ARG A 230 -9.65 2.39 -23.60
N PHE A 231 -10.61 1.91 -22.81
CA PHE A 231 -10.34 1.00 -21.69
C PHE A 231 -9.66 -0.29 -22.17
N ALA A 232 -10.15 -0.87 -23.27
CA ALA A 232 -9.55 -2.07 -23.86
C ALA A 232 -8.15 -1.81 -24.42
N HIS A 233 -7.90 -0.64 -25.00
CA HIS A 233 -6.59 -0.21 -25.46
C HIS A 233 -5.59 -0.11 -24.28
N VAL A 234 -5.94 0.63 -23.22
CA VAL A 234 -5.13 0.76 -22.00
C VAL A 234 -4.87 -0.62 -21.37
N SER A 235 -5.93 -1.42 -21.16
CA SER A 235 -5.80 -2.75 -20.54
C SER A 235 -4.89 -3.70 -21.35
N ARG A 236 -4.96 -3.66 -22.68
CA ARG A 236 -4.14 -4.52 -23.55
C ARG A 236 -2.67 -4.09 -23.53
N ASN A 237 -2.42 -2.79 -23.47
CA ASN A 237 -1.07 -2.22 -23.61
C ASN A 237 -0.37 -1.96 -22.27
N LEU A 238 -1.05 -2.15 -21.14
CA LEU A 238 -0.48 -1.94 -19.82
C LEU A 238 0.85 -2.70 -19.64
N HIS A 239 1.94 -1.94 -19.52
CA HIS A 239 3.31 -2.43 -19.42
C HIS A 239 4.12 -1.56 -18.47
N PHE A 240 5.21 -2.11 -17.91
CA PHE A 240 5.93 -1.46 -16.80
C PHE A 240 7.45 -1.41 -16.99
N SER A 241 8.00 -2.13 -17.97
CA SER A 241 9.45 -2.24 -18.21
C SER A 241 9.70 -2.62 -19.66
N SER A 242 10.83 -2.23 -20.25
CA SER A 242 11.16 -2.68 -21.60
C SER A 242 11.42 -4.19 -21.68
N ASN A 243 10.91 -4.85 -22.74
CA ASN A 243 11.21 -6.25 -23.03
C ASN A 243 12.58 -6.46 -23.69
N THR A 244 13.23 -5.39 -24.17
CA THR A 244 14.55 -5.45 -24.82
C THR A 244 15.71 -5.26 -23.85
N ASP A 245 15.44 -4.88 -22.61
CA ASP A 245 16.45 -4.71 -21.58
C ASP A 245 17.13 -6.06 -21.25
N PRO A 246 18.47 -6.15 -21.18
CA PRO A 246 19.17 -7.38 -20.83
C PRO A 246 18.70 -8.02 -19.53
N ARG A 247 18.24 -7.21 -18.56
CA ARG A 247 17.72 -7.68 -17.27
C ARG A 247 16.43 -8.49 -17.43
N ALA A 248 15.70 -8.34 -18.53
CA ALA A 248 14.53 -9.17 -18.84
C ALA A 248 14.88 -10.66 -18.95
N ALA A 249 16.13 -10.99 -19.30
CA ALA A 249 16.60 -12.37 -19.39
C ALA A 249 17.00 -12.96 -18.03
N THR A 250 17.52 -12.14 -17.11
CA THR A 250 18.08 -12.59 -15.84
C THR A 250 17.11 -12.45 -14.67
N ASP A 251 16.33 -11.37 -14.63
CA ASP A 251 15.41 -11.07 -13.55
C ASP A 251 14.00 -11.56 -13.89
N ARG A 252 13.57 -12.62 -13.20
CA ARG A 252 12.24 -13.22 -13.38
C ARG A 252 11.08 -12.25 -13.07
N ALA A 253 11.32 -11.22 -12.27
CA ALA A 253 10.34 -10.20 -11.91
C ALA A 253 10.54 -8.88 -12.66
N TRP A 254 11.39 -8.84 -13.69
CA TRP A 254 11.73 -7.63 -14.45
C TRP A 254 10.49 -6.84 -14.90
N LYS A 255 9.46 -7.54 -15.39
CA LYS A 255 8.18 -6.96 -15.83
C LYS A 255 7.44 -6.12 -14.79
N LEU A 256 7.80 -6.22 -13.52
CA LEU A 256 7.19 -5.47 -12.42
C LEU A 256 8.23 -4.73 -11.58
N ARG A 257 9.52 -4.85 -11.91
CA ARG A 257 10.62 -4.35 -11.09
C ARG A 257 10.47 -2.86 -10.77
N PRO A 258 10.17 -1.97 -11.74
CA PRO A 258 10.02 -0.54 -11.45
C PRO A 258 8.88 -0.25 -10.47
N VAL A 259 7.75 -0.95 -10.58
CA VAL A 259 6.61 -0.81 -9.65
C VAL A 259 6.98 -1.33 -8.27
N ILE A 260 7.67 -2.46 -8.18
CA ILE A 260 8.08 -3.05 -6.90
C ILE A 260 9.04 -2.10 -6.17
N GLU A 261 10.02 -1.54 -6.87
CA GLU A 261 10.99 -0.62 -6.28
C GLU A 261 10.33 0.66 -5.78
N ALA A 262 9.49 1.29 -6.60
CA ALA A 262 8.74 2.48 -6.21
C ALA A 262 7.85 2.24 -4.98
N LEU A 263 7.14 1.11 -4.92
CA LEU A 263 6.30 0.78 -3.77
C LEU A 263 7.09 0.42 -2.52
N GLN A 264 8.23 -0.26 -2.66
CA GLN A 264 9.09 -0.53 -1.51
C GLN A 264 9.65 0.75 -0.89
N GLU A 265 9.96 1.74 -1.72
CA GLU A 265 10.39 3.06 -1.27
C GLU A 265 9.25 3.81 -0.56
N THR A 266 8.10 3.97 -1.22
CA THR A 266 6.97 4.72 -0.66
C THR A 266 6.36 4.04 0.57
N PHE A 267 6.33 2.71 0.63
CA PHE A 267 5.82 1.98 1.81
C PHE A 267 6.73 2.15 3.02
N ARG A 268 8.06 2.12 2.82
CA ARG A 268 9.04 2.35 3.91
C ARG A 268 9.01 3.80 4.40
N ALA A 269 8.86 4.76 3.49
CA ALA A 269 8.79 6.18 3.84
C ALA A 269 7.46 6.58 4.49
N GLY A 270 6.35 5.95 4.08
CA GLY A 270 5.01 6.39 4.46
C GLY A 270 4.54 5.99 5.85
N TYR A 271 5.19 5.01 6.49
CA TYR A 271 4.67 4.46 7.74
C TYR A 271 5.78 3.90 8.63
N MET A 272 5.84 4.36 9.87
CA MET A 272 6.68 3.72 10.89
C MET A 272 5.92 2.52 11.48
N PRO A 273 6.43 1.28 11.31
CA PRO A 273 5.71 0.10 11.76
C PRO A 273 5.61 0.03 13.28
N PRO A 274 4.53 -0.56 13.82
CA PRO A 274 4.42 -0.84 15.24
C PRO A 274 5.50 -1.82 15.72
N PRO A 275 5.76 -1.88 17.04
CA PRO A 275 6.72 -2.83 17.60
C PRO A 275 6.27 -4.30 17.49
N VAL A 276 5.08 -4.60 16.97
CA VAL A 276 4.65 -5.97 16.72
C VAL A 276 4.33 -6.13 15.24
N MET A 277 4.97 -7.10 14.58
CA MET A 277 4.83 -7.32 13.15
C MET A 277 4.54 -8.80 12.86
N ALA A 278 3.58 -9.02 11.99
CA ALA A 278 3.24 -10.36 11.49
C ALA A 278 3.83 -10.57 10.10
N PHE A 279 4.39 -11.75 9.86
CA PHE A 279 4.89 -12.16 8.54
C PHE A 279 4.12 -13.40 8.10
N ASP A 280 3.52 -13.31 6.93
CA ASP A 280 2.78 -14.41 6.31
C ASP A 280 2.88 -14.31 4.79
N GLU A 281 2.50 -15.39 4.11
CA GLU A 281 2.44 -15.44 2.66
C GLU A 281 1.10 -14.90 2.15
N ALA A 282 1.13 -13.96 1.21
CA ALA A 282 -0.06 -13.54 0.47
C ALA A 282 -0.11 -14.24 -0.89
N MET A 283 -1.28 -14.77 -1.26
CA MET A 283 -1.49 -15.42 -2.56
C MET A 283 -2.27 -14.52 -3.52
N PHE A 284 -1.68 -14.25 -4.69
CA PHE A 284 -2.38 -13.59 -5.79
C PHE A 284 -2.96 -14.65 -6.74
N PRO A 285 -4.30 -14.74 -6.88
CA PRO A 285 -4.90 -15.68 -7.81
C PRO A 285 -4.55 -15.27 -9.25
N SER A 286 -3.84 -16.15 -9.95
CA SER A 286 -3.50 -15.98 -11.37
C SER A 286 -4.24 -17.02 -12.20
N ARG A 287 -4.84 -16.58 -13.32
CA ARG A 287 -5.46 -17.48 -14.31
C ARG A 287 -4.45 -17.95 -15.38
N SER A 288 -3.20 -17.51 -15.28
CA SER A 288 -2.12 -17.91 -16.19
C SER A 288 -1.68 -19.35 -15.92
N SER A 289 -1.51 -20.15 -16.98
CA SER A 289 -0.97 -21.51 -16.91
C SER A 289 0.50 -21.54 -16.50
N PHE A 290 1.21 -20.41 -16.58
CA PHE A 290 2.58 -20.25 -16.09
C PHE A 290 2.57 -19.84 -14.62
N ASN A 291 2.44 -20.80 -13.72
CA ASN A 291 2.68 -20.56 -12.30
C ASN A 291 3.48 -21.72 -11.70
N ARG A 292 4.82 -21.64 -11.85
CA ARG A 292 5.77 -22.56 -11.20
C ARG A 292 6.53 -21.82 -10.10
N MET A 293 5.82 -21.08 -9.24
CA MET A 293 6.41 -20.55 -8.01
C MET A 293 6.38 -21.66 -6.96
N ARG A 294 7.56 -22.20 -6.66
CA ARG A 294 7.80 -22.98 -5.43
C ARG A 294 8.31 -22.02 -4.38
N VAL A 295 7.47 -21.68 -3.41
CA VAL A 295 7.93 -21.01 -2.19
C VAL A 295 8.41 -22.10 -1.24
N SER A 296 9.64 -21.98 -0.75
CA SER A 296 10.23 -22.92 0.20
C SER A 296 10.83 -22.11 1.34
N LEU A 297 10.06 -21.89 2.40
CA LEU A 297 10.61 -21.36 3.64
C LEU A 297 11.22 -22.50 4.46
N LEU A 298 12.55 -22.43 4.59
CA LEU A 298 13.41 -23.38 5.28
C LEU A 298 13.71 -22.88 6.72
N TYR A 299 13.64 -23.82 7.67
CA TYR A 299 14.10 -23.78 9.07
C TYR A 299 13.65 -22.60 9.96
N VAL A 300 12.46 -22.75 10.56
CA VAL A 300 11.88 -21.85 11.58
C VAL A 300 12.85 -21.57 12.75
N SER A 301 13.67 -22.55 13.14
CA SER A 301 14.66 -22.42 14.22
C SER A 301 15.87 -21.57 13.84
N ALA A 302 16.39 -21.71 12.61
CA ALA A 302 17.52 -20.89 12.13
C ALA A 302 17.11 -19.42 11.96
N LEU A 303 15.90 -19.17 11.43
CA LEU A 303 15.35 -17.82 11.31
C LEU A 303 15.14 -17.17 12.68
N ALA A 304 14.58 -17.91 13.66
CA ALA A 304 14.38 -17.39 15.01
C ALA A 304 15.71 -16.93 15.66
N LEU A 305 16.78 -17.73 15.52
CA LEU A 305 18.10 -17.36 16.01
C LEU A 305 18.68 -16.14 15.29
N GLN A 306 18.53 -16.05 13.98
CA GLN A 306 18.98 -14.90 13.22
C GLN A 306 18.27 -13.62 13.67
N LEU A 307 16.94 -13.67 13.83
CA LEU A 307 16.15 -12.56 14.36
C LEU A 307 16.62 -12.14 15.76
N TRP A 308 16.93 -13.12 16.63
CA TRP A 308 17.48 -12.86 17.94
C TRP A 308 18.81 -12.11 17.89
N THR A 309 19.73 -12.51 17.00
CA THR A 309 21.01 -11.78 16.83
C THR A 309 20.83 -10.35 16.32
N MET A 310 19.73 -10.09 15.61
CA MET A 310 19.36 -8.76 15.14
C MET A 310 18.60 -7.94 16.22
N GLY A 311 18.34 -8.52 17.40
CA GLY A 311 17.62 -7.86 18.50
C GLY A 311 16.11 -8.02 18.47
N TYR A 312 15.56 -8.95 17.68
CA TYR A 312 14.14 -9.21 17.52
C TYR A 312 13.72 -10.45 18.32
N TYR A 313 12.53 -10.41 18.92
CA TYR A 313 11.87 -11.59 19.46
C TYR A 313 11.01 -12.27 18.38
N SER A 314 10.70 -13.54 18.58
CA SER A 314 9.84 -14.28 17.65
C SER A 314 8.93 -15.24 18.38
N VAL A 315 7.78 -15.50 17.79
CA VAL A 315 6.84 -16.55 18.19
C VAL A 315 6.18 -17.10 16.95
N GLY A 316 5.96 -18.40 16.85
CA GLY A 316 5.30 -18.94 15.67
C GLY A 316 4.89 -20.38 15.86
N THR A 317 3.91 -20.81 15.07
CA THR A 317 3.54 -22.22 15.02
C THR A 317 4.63 -23.00 14.28
N VAL A 318 4.95 -24.19 14.78
CA VAL A 318 6.01 -25.02 14.19
C VAL A 318 5.53 -26.40 13.79
N GLN A 319 6.01 -26.86 12.65
CA GLN A 319 5.81 -28.23 12.22
C GLN A 319 6.70 -29.17 13.03
N THR A 320 6.10 -30.21 13.60
CA THR A 320 6.76 -31.13 14.54
C THR A 320 7.92 -31.95 13.97
N HIS A 321 8.08 -32.02 12.65
CA HIS A 321 9.19 -32.77 12.03
C HIS A 321 10.46 -31.93 11.83
N ARG A 322 10.41 -30.62 12.17
CA ARG A 322 11.53 -29.70 12.01
C ARG A 322 12.61 -29.96 13.07
N LYS A 323 13.87 -29.82 12.67
CA LYS A 323 15.03 -29.99 13.56
C LYS A 323 15.21 -28.76 14.47
N GLY A 324 15.83 -28.96 15.64
CA GLY A 324 16.08 -27.90 16.61
C GLY A 324 14.93 -27.62 17.59
N LEU A 325 13.90 -28.47 17.60
CA LEU A 325 12.82 -28.42 18.59
C LEU A 325 13.12 -29.35 19.77
N ALA A 326 12.53 -29.05 20.94
CA ALA A 326 12.65 -29.89 22.13
C ALA A 326 12.01 -31.27 21.87
N ALA A 327 12.82 -32.30 21.67
CA ALA A 327 12.36 -33.67 21.38
C ALA A 327 11.47 -34.28 22.48
N GLN A 328 11.57 -33.74 23.70
CA GLN A 328 10.74 -34.16 24.84
C GLN A 328 9.33 -33.57 24.81
N ILE A 329 9.12 -32.46 24.08
CA ILE A 329 7.82 -31.80 23.91
C ILE A 329 7.16 -32.25 22.59
N VAL A 330 7.98 -32.50 21.56
CA VAL A 330 7.51 -32.80 20.21
C VAL A 330 7.47 -34.31 19.97
N PRO A 331 6.32 -34.90 19.60
CA PRO A 331 6.20 -36.34 19.47
C PRO A 331 7.01 -36.87 18.28
N PRO A 332 7.64 -38.05 18.41
CA PRO A 332 8.30 -38.70 17.29
C PRO A 332 7.30 -39.07 16.18
N LYS A 333 7.76 -39.17 14.92
CA LYS A 333 6.91 -39.36 13.72
C LYS A 333 5.86 -40.47 13.86
N LYS A 334 6.20 -41.60 14.51
CA LYS A 334 5.28 -42.74 14.72
C LYS A 334 4.19 -42.45 15.78
N ALA A 335 4.49 -41.65 16.80
CA ALA A 335 3.55 -41.25 17.85
C ALA A 335 2.59 -40.13 17.41
N LYS A 336 2.96 -39.35 16.37
CA LYS A 336 2.11 -38.27 15.82
C LYS A 336 0.74 -38.76 15.34
N LYS A 337 0.63 -39.99 14.84
CA LYS A 337 -0.67 -40.59 14.46
C LYS A 337 -1.58 -40.85 15.68
N LYS A 338 -1.00 -41.04 16.87
CA LYS A 338 -1.74 -41.27 18.12
C LYS A 338 -2.13 -39.95 18.82
N GLU A 339 -1.36 -38.87 18.66
CA GLU A 339 -1.63 -37.55 19.26
C GLU A 339 -2.38 -36.57 18.34
N GLN A 340 -3.33 -37.04 17.53
CA GLN A 340 -4.10 -36.16 16.64
C GLN A 340 -5.18 -35.34 17.36
N SER A 341 -5.58 -35.77 18.57
CA SER A 341 -6.58 -35.13 19.42
C SER A 341 -6.10 -35.06 20.85
N ARG A 342 -6.64 -34.09 21.62
CA ARG A 342 -6.42 -34.02 23.06
C ARG A 342 -6.95 -35.31 23.74
N PRO A 343 -6.13 -36.01 24.55
CA PRO A 343 -6.57 -37.16 25.34
C PRO A 343 -7.66 -36.79 26.35
N ALA A 344 -8.55 -37.73 26.67
CA ALA A 344 -9.70 -37.49 27.57
C ALA A 344 -9.29 -37.06 28.99
N GLY A 345 -8.14 -37.55 29.49
CA GLY A 345 -7.62 -37.22 30.82
C GLY A 345 -6.77 -35.94 30.89
N ILE A 346 -6.55 -35.23 29.77
CA ILE A 346 -5.82 -33.95 29.75
C ILE A 346 -6.83 -32.85 29.57
N GLU A 347 -6.88 -31.90 30.50
CA GLU A 347 -7.79 -30.76 30.40
C GLU A 347 -7.43 -29.82 29.24
N ARG A 348 -8.45 -29.12 28.73
CA ARG A 348 -8.24 -28.14 27.66
C ARG A 348 -7.55 -26.92 28.26
N GLY A 349 -6.46 -26.46 27.63
CA GLY A 349 -5.68 -25.31 28.09
C GLY A 349 -4.34 -25.66 28.74
N THR A 350 -4.17 -26.91 29.17
CA THR A 350 -2.90 -27.40 29.72
C THR A 350 -1.77 -27.25 28.71
N PHE A 351 -0.58 -26.86 29.18
CA PHE A 351 0.60 -26.72 28.34
C PHE A 351 1.85 -27.30 28.98
N THR A 352 2.80 -27.60 28.11
CA THR A 352 4.14 -28.04 28.48
C THR A 352 5.13 -27.24 27.66
N TYR A 353 6.27 -26.88 28.25
CA TYR A 353 7.32 -26.22 27.49
C TYR A 353 8.71 -26.74 27.86
N GLY A 354 9.58 -26.72 26.86
CA GLY A 354 11.02 -26.90 27.03
C GLY A 354 11.71 -25.57 26.76
N GLU A 355 12.64 -25.17 27.63
CA GLU A 355 13.54 -24.03 27.42
C GLU A 355 14.95 -24.49 27.08
N SER A 356 15.53 -23.91 26.01
CA SER A 356 16.87 -24.27 25.53
C SER A 356 17.94 -23.84 26.54
N SER A 357 18.86 -24.75 26.83
CA SER A 357 20.06 -24.50 27.62
C SER A 357 21.12 -23.70 26.87
N LEU A 358 21.18 -23.85 25.55
CA LEU A 358 22.16 -23.19 24.69
C LEU A 358 21.74 -21.77 24.32
N VAL A 359 20.43 -21.52 24.23
CA VAL A 359 19.89 -20.22 23.84
C VAL A 359 18.87 -19.80 24.90
N PRO A 360 19.28 -18.96 25.87
CA PRO A 360 18.40 -18.48 26.92
C PRO A 360 17.14 -17.85 26.33
N ARG A 361 15.97 -18.10 26.94
CA ARG A 361 14.65 -17.61 26.50
C ARG A 361 14.12 -18.18 25.19
N MET A 362 14.81 -19.13 24.56
CA MET A 362 14.25 -19.91 23.46
C MET A 362 13.40 -21.06 24.02
N ARG A 363 12.12 -21.11 23.67
CA ARG A 363 11.17 -22.08 24.20
C ARG A 363 10.39 -22.79 23.10
N THR A 364 10.26 -24.11 23.24
CA THR A 364 9.31 -24.93 22.49
C THR A 364 8.12 -25.22 23.40
N THR A 365 6.91 -24.87 22.98
CA THR A 365 5.68 -25.02 23.78
C THR A 365 4.68 -25.93 23.07
N LYS A 366 4.10 -26.88 23.79
CA LYS A 366 2.93 -27.67 23.38
C LYS A 366 1.74 -27.25 24.23
N TRP A 367 0.69 -26.74 23.59
CA TRP A 367 -0.56 -26.31 24.22
C TRP A 367 -1.72 -27.18 23.73
N TRP A 368 -2.57 -27.64 24.66
CA TRP A 368 -3.67 -28.55 24.37
C TRP A 368 -4.99 -27.81 24.16
N ASP A 369 -5.43 -27.70 22.91
CA ASP A 369 -6.80 -27.32 22.57
C ASP A 369 -7.65 -28.58 22.28
N ASN A 370 -8.47 -28.59 21.22
CA ASN A 370 -9.03 -29.85 20.71
C ASN A 370 -7.95 -30.74 20.07
N ARG A 371 -6.92 -30.10 19.52
CA ARG A 371 -5.72 -30.72 18.95
C ARG A 371 -4.48 -30.05 19.58
N PRO A 372 -3.32 -30.74 19.65
CA PRO A 372 -2.11 -30.13 20.18
C PRO A 372 -1.59 -29.05 19.21
N VAL A 373 -1.25 -27.89 19.77
CA VAL A 373 -0.60 -26.79 19.05
C VAL A 373 0.85 -26.68 19.52
N TYR A 374 1.78 -26.65 18.57
CA TYR A 374 3.21 -26.54 18.83
C TYR A 374 3.70 -25.16 18.43
N LEU A 375 4.37 -24.47 19.36
CA LEU A 375 4.95 -23.16 19.14
C LEU A 375 6.45 -23.17 19.41
N LEU A 376 7.17 -22.35 18.67
CA LEU A 376 8.54 -21.95 18.98
C LEU A 376 8.56 -20.46 19.27
N SER A 377 9.29 -20.05 20.30
CA SER A 377 9.52 -18.64 20.58
C SER A 377 10.90 -18.35 21.11
N ILE A 378 11.30 -17.09 20.99
CA ILE A 378 12.45 -16.50 21.66
C ILE A 378 11.97 -15.24 22.38
N GLY A 379 12.08 -15.21 23.70
CA GLY A 379 11.67 -14.07 24.54
C GLY A 379 10.16 -13.95 24.83
N GLY A 380 9.36 -14.96 24.45
CA GLY A 380 7.93 -15.06 24.78
C GLY A 380 7.68 -15.31 26.28
N SER A 381 6.60 -14.73 26.82
CA SER A 381 6.18 -14.93 28.21
C SER A 381 5.40 -16.24 28.38
N THR A 382 5.71 -16.98 29.44
CA THR A 382 4.99 -18.20 29.86
C THR A 382 4.00 -17.93 31.00
N GLU A 383 3.79 -16.66 31.37
CA GLU A 383 2.77 -16.28 32.36
C GLU A 383 1.39 -16.74 31.92
N LEU A 384 0.56 -17.11 32.89
CA LEU A 384 -0.80 -17.54 32.61
C LEU A 384 -1.65 -16.39 32.11
N ASP A 385 -2.46 -16.69 31.12
CA ASP A 385 -3.49 -15.81 30.58
C ASP A 385 -4.69 -16.65 30.12
N ARG A 386 -5.74 -15.98 29.67
CA ARG A 386 -6.97 -16.60 29.19
C ARG A 386 -7.30 -16.14 27.78
N ILE A 387 -7.82 -17.07 27.00
CA ILE A 387 -8.35 -16.83 25.65
C ILE A 387 -9.76 -17.40 25.54
N VAL A 388 -10.62 -16.70 24.81
CA VAL A 388 -11.96 -17.17 24.52
C VAL A 388 -11.90 -18.15 23.34
N ARG A 389 -12.46 -19.34 23.52
CA ARG A 389 -12.61 -20.36 22.48
C ARG A 389 -14.06 -20.80 22.37
N ARG A 390 -14.49 -21.12 21.15
CA ARG A 390 -15.79 -21.73 20.92
C ARG A 390 -15.71 -23.24 21.21
N ALA A 391 -16.59 -23.74 22.06
CA ALA A 391 -16.77 -25.16 22.31
C ALA A 391 -17.50 -25.84 21.13
N LYS A 392 -17.51 -27.18 21.10
CA LYS A 392 -18.27 -27.93 20.09
C LYS A 392 -19.78 -27.65 20.16
N SER A 393 -20.28 -27.26 21.33
CA SER A 393 -21.66 -26.84 21.57
C SER A 393 -21.99 -25.44 21.02
N GLY A 394 -21.00 -24.70 20.51
CA GLY A 394 -21.17 -23.32 20.05
C GLY A 394 -21.02 -22.26 21.15
N VAL A 395 -21.00 -22.67 22.42
CA VAL A 395 -20.80 -21.79 23.58
C VAL A 395 -19.37 -21.24 23.60
N GLN A 396 -19.21 -19.99 24.03
CA GLN A 396 -17.90 -19.39 24.27
C GLN A 396 -17.40 -19.76 25.66
N GLU A 397 -16.20 -20.32 25.73
CA GLU A 397 -15.53 -20.74 26.97
C GLU A 397 -14.20 -20.03 27.10
N GLU A 398 -13.85 -19.62 28.32
CA GLU A 398 -12.50 -19.16 28.62
C GLU A 398 -11.57 -20.35 28.87
N VAL A 399 -10.50 -20.41 28.10
CA VAL A 399 -9.49 -21.46 28.20
C VAL A 399 -8.19 -20.83 28.68
N VAL A 400 -7.58 -21.46 29.70
CA VAL A 400 -6.26 -21.06 30.20
C VAL A 400 -5.21 -21.34 29.12
N CYS A 401 -4.27 -20.41 28.96
CA CYS A 401 -3.17 -20.57 28.03
C CYS A 401 -1.96 -19.76 28.51
N PRO A 402 -0.74 -20.14 28.12
CA PRO A 402 0.42 -19.28 28.38
C PRO A 402 0.34 -18.04 27.49
N ARG A 403 0.84 -16.90 27.98
CA ARG A 403 0.75 -15.59 27.32
C ARG A 403 1.24 -15.60 25.87
N ILE A 404 2.31 -16.35 25.59
CA ILE A 404 2.82 -16.64 24.25
C ILE A 404 1.75 -17.14 23.26
N VAL A 405 0.82 -17.99 23.68
CA VAL A 405 -0.27 -18.51 22.84
C VAL A 405 -1.27 -17.40 22.53
N LYS A 406 -1.60 -16.59 23.54
CA LYS A 406 -2.49 -15.44 23.37
C LYS A 406 -1.88 -14.38 22.45
N ASP A 407 -0.61 -14.03 22.64
CA ASP A 407 0.10 -13.07 21.80
C ASP A 407 0.16 -13.59 20.36
N ASN A 408 0.54 -14.87 20.16
CA ASN A 408 0.53 -15.48 18.84
C ASN A 408 -0.85 -15.40 18.20
N GLN A 409 -1.94 -15.75 18.89
CA GLN A 409 -3.29 -15.67 18.34
C GLN A 409 -3.76 -14.23 18.08
N ALA A 410 -3.37 -13.27 18.91
CA ALA A 410 -3.80 -11.87 18.77
C ALA A 410 -3.13 -11.17 17.59
N PHE A 411 -1.90 -11.57 17.25
CA PHE A 411 -1.11 -10.94 16.20
C PHE A 411 -1.02 -11.77 14.92
N MET A 412 -1.33 -13.07 14.96
CA MET A 412 -1.57 -13.87 13.76
C MET A 412 -2.87 -13.39 13.08
N GLY A 413 -2.81 -13.21 11.77
CA GLY A 413 -3.97 -12.81 10.95
C GLY A 413 -3.95 -11.37 10.46
N GLY A 414 -2.95 -10.55 10.82
CA GLY A 414 -2.80 -9.20 10.26
C GLY A 414 -2.71 -9.21 8.72
N VAL A 415 -1.97 -10.17 8.17
CA VAL A 415 -1.85 -10.38 6.71
C VAL A 415 -3.17 -10.90 6.13
N ASP A 416 -3.85 -11.85 6.79
CA ASP A 416 -5.16 -12.35 6.34
C ASP A 416 -6.22 -11.25 6.27
N VAL A 417 -6.24 -10.35 7.25
CA VAL A 417 -7.16 -9.20 7.28
C VAL A 417 -6.85 -8.25 6.12
N HIS A 418 -5.57 -8.03 5.81
CA HIS A 418 -5.18 -7.27 4.63
C HIS A 418 -5.62 -7.98 3.34
N ASP A 419 -5.47 -9.30 3.26
CA ASP A 419 -5.87 -10.11 2.10
C ASP A 419 -7.37 -10.06 1.81
N GLN A 420 -8.20 -10.00 2.86
CA GLN A 420 -9.65 -9.86 2.74
C GLN A 420 -10.09 -8.53 2.12
N LEU A 421 -9.25 -7.50 2.16
CA LEU A 421 -9.58 -6.15 1.66
C LEU A 421 -9.17 -5.94 0.18
N ARG A 422 -8.60 -6.94 -0.50
CA ARG A 422 -8.07 -6.82 -1.87
C ARG A 422 -9.16 -6.75 -2.95
N LEU A 423 -8.84 -6.12 -4.08
CA LEU A 423 -9.69 -6.04 -5.26
C LEU A 423 -9.62 -7.39 -6.02
N GLN A 424 -10.76 -8.07 -6.18
CA GLN A 424 -10.83 -9.35 -6.91
C GLN A 424 -10.87 -9.18 -8.44
N SER A 425 -9.90 -8.46 -9.01
CA SER A 425 -9.76 -8.33 -10.47
C SER A 425 -8.59 -9.19 -10.95
N SER A 426 -8.85 -10.08 -11.92
CA SER A 426 -7.83 -10.96 -12.50
C SER A 426 -7.70 -10.71 -14.00
N PHE A 427 -6.46 -10.64 -14.48
CA PHE A 427 -6.11 -10.59 -15.90
C PHE A 427 -5.62 -11.96 -16.38
N GLN A 428 -5.61 -12.18 -17.69
CA GLN A 428 -5.04 -13.41 -18.27
C GLN A 428 -3.51 -13.44 -18.12
N GLU A 429 -2.86 -12.29 -18.24
CA GLU A 429 -1.42 -12.16 -18.05
C GLU A 429 -1.06 -12.03 -16.56
N TYR A 430 -0.04 -12.78 -16.12
CA TYR A 430 0.32 -12.86 -14.70
C TYR A 430 0.76 -11.51 -14.14
N TYR A 431 1.59 -10.75 -14.87
CA TYR A 431 2.19 -9.52 -14.39
C TYR A 431 1.13 -8.41 -14.20
N LYS A 432 0.13 -8.33 -15.09
CA LYS A 432 -1.00 -7.41 -14.91
C LYS A 432 -1.84 -7.75 -13.70
N SER A 433 -2.05 -9.04 -13.42
CA SER A 433 -2.78 -9.48 -12.22
C SER A 433 -2.02 -9.12 -10.94
N LEU A 434 -0.71 -9.36 -10.92
CA LEU A 434 0.15 -8.95 -9.81
C LEU A 434 0.19 -7.43 -9.60
N PHE A 435 0.23 -6.66 -10.69
CA PHE A 435 0.15 -5.21 -10.63
C PHE A 435 -1.12 -4.72 -9.93
N ILE A 436 -2.29 -5.25 -10.28
CA ILE A 436 -3.52 -4.92 -9.53
C ILE A 436 -3.38 -5.29 -8.06
N GLY A 437 -2.81 -6.45 -7.77
CA GLY A 437 -2.48 -6.85 -6.41
C GLY A 437 -1.62 -5.82 -5.68
N PHE A 438 -0.65 -5.20 -6.33
CA PHE A 438 0.17 -4.13 -5.76
C PHE A 438 -0.59 -2.81 -5.57
N VAL A 439 -1.46 -2.46 -6.51
CA VAL A 439 -2.38 -1.32 -6.34
C VAL A 439 -3.25 -1.55 -5.09
N ASP A 440 -3.75 -2.77 -4.87
CA ASP A 440 -4.54 -3.08 -3.68
C ASP A 440 -3.76 -2.86 -2.38
N LEU A 441 -2.49 -3.29 -2.32
CA LEU A 441 -1.63 -2.98 -1.15
C LEU A 441 -1.54 -1.47 -0.94
N ALA A 442 -1.29 -0.71 -2.01
CA ALA A 442 -1.18 0.73 -1.93
C ALA A 442 -2.48 1.39 -1.45
N LEU A 443 -3.65 0.90 -1.89
CA LEU A 443 -4.96 1.41 -1.47
C LEU A 443 -5.28 1.09 -0.01
N VAL A 444 -4.97 -0.11 0.45
CA VAL A 444 -5.17 -0.50 1.86
C VAL A 444 -4.21 0.30 2.76
N ASN A 445 -2.95 0.43 2.37
CA ASN A 445 -1.98 1.29 3.07
C ASN A 445 -2.46 2.75 3.10
N ALA A 446 -3.01 3.25 1.99
CA ALA A 446 -3.61 4.58 1.95
C ALA A 446 -4.79 4.73 2.91
N LEU A 447 -5.68 3.74 3.01
CA LEU A 447 -6.76 3.75 3.99
C LEU A 447 -6.23 3.78 5.43
N ILE A 448 -5.20 2.99 5.75
CA ILE A 448 -4.60 2.92 7.09
C ILE A 448 -4.03 4.28 7.47
N VAL A 449 -3.19 4.86 6.60
CA VAL A 449 -2.59 6.18 6.77
C VAL A 449 -3.66 7.27 6.91
N PHE A 450 -4.66 7.25 6.05
CA PHE A 450 -5.77 8.20 6.08
C PHE A 450 -6.57 8.12 7.38
N ASN A 451 -6.89 6.91 7.85
CA ASN A 451 -7.60 6.72 9.12
C ASN A 451 -6.75 7.07 10.34
N HIS A 452 -5.43 6.88 10.27
CA HIS A 452 -4.51 7.34 11.30
C HIS A 452 -4.50 8.87 11.41
N ALA A 453 -4.39 9.57 10.28
CA ALA A 453 -4.47 11.02 10.23
C ALA A 453 -5.84 11.55 10.72
N ARG A 454 -6.93 10.86 10.40
CA ARG A 454 -8.27 11.18 10.91
C ARG A 454 -8.37 11.03 12.42
N ALA A 455 -7.84 9.94 12.97
CA ALA A 455 -7.83 9.69 14.40
C ALA A 455 -7.02 10.78 15.14
N ALA A 456 -5.84 11.14 14.62
CA ALA A 456 -5.03 12.26 15.14
C ALA A 456 -5.78 13.60 15.10
N ALA A 457 -6.67 13.79 14.11
CA ALA A 457 -7.55 14.95 14.01
C ALA A 457 -8.89 14.80 14.78
N ASN A 458 -9.03 13.82 15.67
CA ASN A 458 -10.25 13.51 16.43
C ASN A 458 -11.49 13.26 15.55
N LYS A 459 -11.31 12.71 14.36
CA LYS A 459 -12.39 12.32 13.44
C LYS A 459 -12.63 10.81 13.49
N THR A 460 -13.87 10.41 13.25
CA THR A 460 -14.25 9.00 13.15
C THR A 460 -13.52 8.31 11.99
N LYS A 461 -13.14 7.04 12.18
CA LYS A 461 -12.54 6.20 11.12
C LYS A 461 -13.52 6.06 9.95
N LEU A 462 -13.00 6.18 8.74
CA LEU A 462 -13.75 5.95 7.50
C LEU A 462 -13.74 4.45 7.19
N SER A 463 -14.89 3.89 6.81
CA SER A 463 -14.97 2.50 6.37
C SER A 463 -14.28 2.30 5.02
N HIS A 464 -13.80 1.09 4.76
CA HIS A 464 -13.12 0.75 3.50
C HIS A 464 -13.97 1.08 2.26
N VAL A 465 -15.25 0.70 2.28
CA VAL A 465 -16.17 0.98 1.17
C VAL A 465 -16.39 2.48 0.97
N ALA A 466 -16.50 3.26 2.05
CA ALA A 466 -16.68 4.72 1.93
C ALA A 466 -15.41 5.40 1.38
N PHE A 467 -14.24 4.93 1.79
CA PHE A 467 -12.96 5.38 1.26
C PHE A 467 -12.84 5.08 -0.24
N LEU A 468 -13.10 3.84 -0.67
CA LEU A 468 -13.05 3.46 -2.09
C LEU A 468 -14.07 4.23 -2.93
N LYS A 469 -15.29 4.48 -2.39
CA LYS A 469 -16.32 5.32 -3.04
C LYS A 469 -15.81 6.73 -3.35
N GLN A 470 -15.16 7.36 -2.38
CA GLN A 470 -14.60 8.69 -2.57
C GLN A 470 -13.43 8.65 -3.57
N LEU A 471 -12.50 7.72 -3.36
CA LEU A 471 -11.30 7.58 -4.19
C LEU A 471 -11.63 7.36 -5.67
N HIS A 472 -12.55 6.45 -6.00
CA HIS A 472 -12.82 6.16 -7.42
C HIS A 472 -13.43 7.36 -8.15
N LEU A 473 -14.25 8.18 -7.46
CA LEU A 473 -14.84 9.38 -8.05
C LEU A 473 -13.75 10.41 -8.35
N GLU A 474 -12.84 10.63 -7.40
CA GLU A 474 -11.74 11.58 -7.54
C GLU A 474 -10.74 11.13 -8.62
N LEU A 475 -10.41 9.84 -8.70
CA LEU A 475 -9.58 9.28 -9.77
C LEU A 475 -10.24 9.41 -11.16
N CYS A 476 -11.55 9.13 -11.26
CA CYS A 476 -12.28 9.23 -12.53
C CYS A 476 -12.52 10.67 -12.99
N GLN A 477 -12.55 11.64 -12.07
CA GLN A 477 -12.88 13.05 -12.34
C GLN A 477 -11.66 13.97 -12.34
N ILE A 478 -10.45 13.41 -12.29
CA ILE A 478 -9.22 14.20 -12.35
C ILE A 478 -9.17 15.03 -13.64
N SER A 479 -8.98 16.34 -13.52
CA SER A 479 -8.90 17.25 -14.66
C SER A 479 -7.46 17.27 -15.21
N VAL A 480 -7.28 17.76 -16.45
CA VAL A 480 -5.93 17.93 -17.03
C VAL A 480 -5.08 18.87 -16.18
N SER A 481 -5.64 20.02 -15.79
CA SER A 481 -4.94 21.01 -14.97
C SER A 481 -4.54 20.48 -13.59
N ASN A 482 -5.42 19.67 -12.96
CA ASN A 482 -5.09 19.04 -11.69
C ASN A 482 -3.99 18.00 -11.85
N TRP A 483 -3.94 17.29 -12.98
CA TRP A 483 -2.87 16.34 -13.28
C TRP A 483 -1.52 17.04 -13.45
N GLU A 484 -1.49 18.14 -14.21
CA GLU A 484 -0.29 18.96 -14.40
C GLU A 484 0.23 19.54 -13.08
N GLU A 485 -0.66 19.96 -12.18
CA GLU A 485 -0.30 20.43 -10.83
C GLU A 485 0.31 19.31 -9.97
N LEU A 486 -0.22 18.09 -10.06
CA LEU A 486 0.32 16.91 -9.39
C LEU A 486 1.70 16.48 -9.93
N LEU A 487 1.97 16.70 -11.21
CA LEU A 487 3.30 16.47 -11.79
C LEU A 487 4.29 17.57 -11.44
N GLY A 488 3.84 18.83 -11.44
CA GLY A 488 4.64 20.02 -11.14
C GLY A 488 5.08 20.14 -9.68
N SER A 489 4.47 19.37 -8.77
CA SER A 489 4.86 19.28 -7.35
C SER A 489 5.98 18.25 -7.08
N ARG A 490 6.68 17.79 -8.13
CA ARG A 490 7.89 16.94 -8.05
C ARG A 490 8.88 17.52 -7.03
N GLY A 491 9.04 16.86 -5.88
CA GLY A 491 10.09 17.15 -4.90
C GLY A 491 9.70 18.03 -3.70
N GLN A 492 8.44 18.43 -3.53
CA GLN A 492 7.97 18.97 -2.26
C GLN A 492 7.20 17.89 -1.50
N ASN A 493 7.77 17.47 -0.37
CA ASN A 493 7.07 16.69 0.64
C ASN A 493 5.70 17.33 0.90
N PHE A 494 4.64 16.52 0.82
CA PHE A 494 3.25 16.95 0.92
C PHE A 494 3.01 17.74 2.22
N THR A 495 3.22 19.05 2.15
CA THR A 495 2.62 20.01 3.06
C THR A 495 1.66 20.82 2.21
N PRO A 496 0.35 20.52 2.22
CA PRO A 496 -0.61 21.48 1.72
C PRO A 496 -0.46 22.70 2.61
N THR A 497 0.23 23.72 2.10
CA THR A 497 0.19 25.07 2.67
C THR A 497 -1.27 25.32 3.01
N LYS A 498 -1.57 25.64 4.28
CA LYS A 498 -2.91 25.97 4.76
C LYS A 498 -3.64 26.79 3.68
N GLN A 499 -4.41 26.13 2.82
CA GLN A 499 -5.56 26.77 2.26
C GLN A 499 -6.44 26.92 3.48
N ARG A 500 -6.37 28.13 4.07
CA ARG A 500 -7.48 28.65 4.86
C ARG A 500 -8.72 28.20 4.11
N ALA A 501 -9.53 27.38 4.76
CA ALA A 501 -10.85 27.02 4.30
C ALA A 501 -11.66 28.33 4.22
N ALA A 502 -11.45 29.10 3.16
CA ALA A 502 -12.45 30.01 2.68
C ALA A 502 -13.52 29.07 2.16
N ALA A 503 -14.57 28.89 2.94
CA ALA A 503 -15.77 28.19 2.54
C ALA A 503 -16.08 28.58 1.09
N VAL A 504 -15.92 27.64 0.15
CA VAL A 504 -16.27 27.88 -1.24
C VAL A 504 -17.79 27.96 -1.26
N SER A 505 -18.29 29.18 -1.14
CA SER A 505 -19.69 29.49 -1.29
C SER A 505 -20.12 29.01 -2.67
N LYS A 506 -21.04 28.04 -2.75
CA LYS A 506 -21.63 27.59 -4.03
C LYS A 506 -22.23 28.81 -4.74
N HIS A 507 -21.54 29.32 -5.75
CA HIS A 507 -22.00 30.44 -6.56
C HIS A 507 -23.12 29.98 -7.50
N MET A 508 -24.33 30.52 -7.33
CA MET A 508 -25.47 30.25 -8.20
C MET A 508 -26.13 31.57 -8.66
N PRO A 509 -26.70 31.62 -9.88
CA PRO A 509 -27.44 32.79 -10.35
C PRO A 509 -28.81 32.86 -9.67
N ILE A 510 -29.04 33.91 -8.89
CA ILE A 510 -30.32 34.20 -8.23
C ILE A 510 -30.98 35.39 -8.93
N GLN A 511 -32.27 35.27 -9.28
CA GLN A 511 -33.03 36.37 -9.87
C GLN A 511 -33.51 37.34 -8.77
N THR A 512 -33.30 38.64 -8.95
CA THR A 512 -33.70 39.63 -7.95
C THR A 512 -35.21 39.81 -7.89
N VAL A 513 -35.74 39.90 -6.66
CA VAL A 513 -37.15 40.19 -6.35
C VAL A 513 -37.49 41.69 -6.36
N ASP A 514 -36.49 42.56 -6.50
CA ASP A 514 -36.66 44.02 -6.53
C ASP A 514 -37.47 44.44 -7.78
N THR A 515 -38.61 45.07 -7.54
CA THR A 515 -39.54 45.54 -8.56
C THR A 515 -39.66 47.06 -8.53
N ARG A 516 -39.83 47.65 -9.71
CA ARG A 516 -40.21 49.05 -9.92
C ARG A 516 -41.61 49.12 -10.53
N ARG A 517 -42.29 50.24 -10.36
CA ARG A 517 -43.56 50.52 -11.05
C ARG A 517 -43.31 50.46 -12.56
N GLY A 518 -44.14 49.71 -13.27
CA GLY A 518 -44.11 49.60 -14.73
C GLY A 518 -44.82 50.79 -15.38
N ASN A 519 -44.82 50.83 -16.71
CA ASN A 519 -45.38 51.96 -17.48
C ASN A 519 -46.92 51.97 -17.50
N THR A 520 -47.56 50.90 -17.07
CA THR A 520 -49.03 50.76 -16.99
C THR A 520 -49.45 50.80 -15.53
N ASP A 521 -50.57 51.44 -15.20
CA ASP A 521 -51.02 51.55 -13.82
C ASP A 521 -51.27 50.15 -13.22
N GLY A 522 -50.82 49.93 -11.99
CA GLY A 522 -50.81 48.61 -11.34
C GLY A 522 -49.73 47.61 -11.80
N SER A 523 -49.01 47.83 -12.91
CA SER A 523 -47.97 46.91 -13.37
C SER A 523 -46.65 47.05 -12.57
N LYS A 524 -46.01 45.92 -12.23
CA LYS A 524 -44.68 45.89 -11.58
C LYS A 524 -43.65 45.26 -12.52
N LYS A 525 -42.56 45.96 -12.84
CA LYS A 525 -41.43 45.45 -13.65
C LYS A 525 -40.22 45.21 -12.75
N ARG A 526 -39.48 44.12 -12.94
CA ARG A 526 -38.24 43.86 -12.18
C ARG A 526 -37.15 44.87 -12.54
N ARG A 527 -36.41 45.35 -11.54
CA ARG A 527 -35.26 46.23 -11.79
C ARG A 527 -34.17 45.45 -12.53
N GLN A 528 -33.57 46.07 -13.53
CA GLN A 528 -32.42 45.55 -14.25
C GLN A 528 -31.17 46.35 -13.84
N LYS A 529 -30.03 45.68 -13.71
CA LYS A 529 -28.75 46.29 -13.33
C LYS A 529 -27.68 45.91 -14.36
N ALA A 530 -26.69 46.76 -14.56
CA ALA A 530 -25.62 46.50 -15.52
C ALA A 530 -24.80 45.26 -15.14
N CYS A 531 -24.67 44.33 -16.08
CA CYS A 531 -23.83 43.14 -15.93
C CYS A 531 -22.35 43.54 -15.89
N LYS A 532 -21.61 43.02 -14.91
CA LYS A 532 -20.21 43.42 -14.71
C LYS A 532 -19.27 42.94 -15.81
N VAL A 533 -19.50 41.74 -16.35
CA VAL A 533 -18.72 41.19 -17.48
C VAL A 533 -18.98 42.00 -18.74
N CYS A 534 -20.25 42.18 -19.13
CA CYS A 534 -20.62 43.00 -20.30
C CYS A 534 -20.06 44.44 -20.18
N SER A 535 -20.04 45.00 -18.97
CA SER A 535 -19.53 46.36 -18.72
C SER A 535 -18.01 46.50 -18.84
N LEU A 536 -17.26 45.38 -18.74
CA LEU A 536 -15.81 45.34 -18.81
C LEU A 536 -15.31 44.89 -20.19
N LEU A 537 -15.99 43.93 -20.82
CA LEU A 537 -15.67 43.38 -22.14
C LEU A 537 -16.34 44.16 -23.29
N LYS A 538 -16.52 45.49 -23.18
CA LYS A 538 -17.35 46.29 -24.11
C LYS A 538 -16.90 46.18 -25.59
N GLU A 539 -17.35 45.14 -26.27
CA GLU A 539 -17.35 44.97 -27.73
C GLU A 539 -18.83 44.93 -28.16
N LYS A 540 -19.38 46.08 -28.54
CA LYS A 540 -20.72 46.28 -29.15
C LYS A 540 -21.78 45.18 -28.90
N VAL A 541 -22.17 44.91 -27.65
CA VAL A 541 -23.34 44.05 -27.36
C VAL A 541 -24.49 44.91 -26.84
N THR A 542 -25.60 44.93 -27.59
CA THR A 542 -26.89 45.46 -27.15
C THR A 542 -27.44 44.62 -25.99
N GLY A 543 -27.90 45.28 -24.92
CA GLY A 543 -28.51 44.62 -23.75
C GLY A 543 -27.49 44.15 -22.70
N GLY A 544 -26.78 45.08 -22.06
CA GLY A 544 -25.86 44.81 -20.95
C GLY A 544 -26.51 44.70 -19.57
N ASP A 545 -27.83 44.81 -19.46
CA ASP A 545 -28.54 44.78 -18.18
C ASP A 545 -29.08 43.38 -17.84
N THR A 546 -29.16 43.07 -16.55
CA THR A 546 -29.62 41.79 -16.02
C THR A 546 -30.36 41.93 -14.69
N SER A 547 -31.31 41.03 -14.43
CA SER A 547 -31.96 40.85 -13.13
C SER A 547 -31.38 39.68 -12.34
N PHE A 548 -30.26 39.10 -12.78
CA PHE A 548 -29.59 38.01 -12.07
C PHE A 548 -28.35 38.51 -11.31
N GLN A 549 -28.22 38.08 -10.06
CA GLN A 549 -27.05 38.31 -9.22
C GLN A 549 -26.46 36.98 -8.76
N CYS A 550 -25.17 36.97 -8.43
CA CYS A 550 -24.56 35.81 -7.80
C CYS A 550 -25.01 35.69 -6.34
N SER A 551 -25.31 34.47 -5.90
CA SER A 551 -25.68 34.15 -4.51
C SER A 551 -24.63 34.56 -3.47
N ALA A 552 -23.35 34.63 -3.86
CA ALA A 552 -22.25 34.78 -2.91
C ALA A 552 -21.21 35.85 -3.27
N CYS A 553 -21.13 36.32 -4.52
CA CYS A 553 -20.16 37.37 -4.87
C CYS A 553 -20.65 38.75 -4.43
N LYS A 554 -19.80 39.47 -3.69
CA LYS A 554 -19.96 40.90 -3.37
C LYS A 554 -18.73 41.69 -3.83
N LEU A 555 -18.94 42.88 -4.36
CA LEU A 555 -17.91 43.85 -4.71
C LEU A 555 -17.81 44.90 -3.62
N LYS A 556 -16.61 45.04 -3.04
CA LYS A 556 -16.24 46.14 -2.16
C LYS A 556 -15.82 47.34 -3.00
N THR A 557 -16.46 48.48 -2.77
CA THR A 557 -16.05 49.77 -3.35
C THR A 557 -15.66 50.68 -2.20
N ILE A 558 -14.44 51.22 -2.24
CA ILE A 558 -13.95 52.17 -1.22
C ILE A 558 -14.21 53.57 -1.75
N ASN A 559 -14.92 54.39 -0.98
CA ASN A 559 -15.03 55.81 -1.27
C ASN A 559 -13.69 56.48 -0.92
N GLN A 560 -12.94 56.90 -1.93
CA GLN A 560 -11.61 57.47 -1.75
C GLN A 560 -11.59 58.77 -0.93
N LYS A 561 -12.73 59.45 -0.77
CA LYS A 561 -12.83 60.70 0.01
C LYS A 561 -13.21 60.50 1.47
N THR A 562 -13.99 59.46 1.79
CA THR A 562 -14.51 59.22 3.15
C THR A 562 -13.95 57.95 3.80
N GLY A 563 -13.18 57.13 3.06
CA GLY A 563 -12.66 55.85 3.52
C GLY A 563 -13.71 54.75 3.66
N GLU A 564 -14.99 55.06 3.42
CA GLU A 564 -16.10 54.14 3.66
C GLU A 564 -16.13 53.00 2.63
N VAL A 565 -16.23 51.76 3.11
CA VAL A 565 -16.26 50.54 2.28
C VAL A 565 -17.70 50.08 2.08
N LYS A 566 -18.22 50.21 0.85
CA LYS A 566 -19.56 49.74 0.49
C LYS A 566 -19.51 48.40 -0.22
N GLU A 567 -20.21 47.40 0.33
CA GLU A 567 -20.42 46.10 -0.31
C GLU A 567 -21.65 46.13 -1.23
N SER A 568 -21.50 45.66 -2.46
CA SER A 568 -22.59 45.58 -3.44
C SER A 568 -22.66 44.19 -4.09
N PRO A 569 -23.85 43.62 -4.35
CA PRO A 569 -23.98 42.34 -5.05
C PRO A 569 -23.44 42.40 -6.48
N VAL A 570 -22.96 41.25 -6.99
CA VAL A 570 -22.47 41.14 -8.37
C VAL A 570 -23.57 40.67 -9.32
N TYR A 571 -23.91 41.52 -10.30
CA TYR A 571 -24.90 41.25 -11.35
C TYR A 571 -24.26 40.67 -12.61
N LEU A 572 -24.75 39.51 -13.07
CA LEU A 572 -24.16 38.73 -14.17
C LEU A 572 -25.26 38.19 -15.10
N CYS A 573 -25.10 38.37 -16.42
CA CYS A 573 -26.02 37.76 -17.38
C CYS A 573 -25.85 36.23 -17.38
N ASN A 574 -26.96 35.51 -17.20
CA ASN A 574 -26.99 34.06 -17.35
C ASN A 574 -27.35 33.64 -18.80
N LYS A 575 -26.70 34.27 -19.79
CA LYS A 575 -26.86 33.98 -21.23
C LYS A 575 -25.51 34.06 -21.91
N VAL A 576 -25.28 33.21 -22.90
CA VAL A 576 -24.06 33.22 -23.73
C VAL A 576 -24.02 34.52 -24.51
N LYS A 577 -23.00 35.35 -24.25
CA LYS A 577 -22.90 36.71 -24.81
C LYS A 577 -21.49 37.10 -25.26
N HIS A 578 -20.47 36.38 -24.78
CA HIS A 578 -19.08 36.66 -25.10
C HIS A 578 -18.34 35.36 -25.39
N SER A 579 -17.35 35.43 -26.26
CA SER A 579 -16.36 34.38 -26.43
C SER A 579 -15.14 34.69 -25.58
N PHE A 580 -14.66 33.73 -24.80
CA PHE A 580 -13.44 33.83 -24.00
C PHE A 580 -12.62 32.56 -24.26
N ASP A 581 -11.33 32.71 -24.59
CA ASP A 581 -10.45 31.62 -25.04
C ASP A 581 -11.02 30.80 -26.23
N GLY A 582 -11.64 31.49 -27.20
CA GLY A 582 -12.23 30.86 -28.39
C GLY A 582 -13.54 30.09 -28.16
N GLN A 583 -14.04 30.01 -26.91
CA GLN A 583 -15.31 29.35 -26.57
C GLN A 583 -16.39 30.36 -26.19
N ALA A 584 -17.61 30.18 -26.71
CA ALA A 584 -18.77 30.99 -26.34
C ALA A 584 -19.25 30.62 -24.92
N ARG A 585 -19.23 31.58 -23.99
CA ARG A 585 -19.59 31.38 -22.58
C ARG A 585 -20.61 32.40 -22.08
N THR A 586 -21.33 32.06 -21.02
CA THR A 586 -22.18 33.01 -20.30
C THR A 586 -21.33 34.01 -19.51
N CYS A 587 -21.88 35.20 -19.23
CA CYS A 587 -21.20 36.15 -18.34
C CYS A 587 -21.00 35.59 -16.92
N PHE A 588 -21.88 34.69 -16.47
CA PHE A 588 -21.74 34.01 -15.19
C PHE A 588 -20.50 33.10 -15.19
N GLU A 589 -20.34 32.26 -16.21
CA GLU A 589 -19.18 31.38 -16.37
C GLU A 589 -17.88 32.17 -16.51
N ILE A 590 -17.87 33.25 -17.31
CA ILE A 590 -16.67 34.09 -17.46
C ILE A 590 -16.24 34.68 -16.12
N TRP A 591 -17.19 35.17 -15.31
CA TRP A 591 -16.86 35.76 -14.01
C TRP A 591 -16.27 34.75 -13.02
N HIS A 592 -16.85 33.54 -12.97
CA HIS A 592 -16.50 32.52 -11.99
C HIS A 592 -15.31 31.66 -12.40
N THR A 593 -15.27 31.24 -13.66
CA THR A 593 -14.22 30.35 -14.19
C THR A 593 -13.03 31.16 -14.72
N CYS A 594 -13.26 32.06 -15.67
CA CYS A 594 -12.18 32.79 -16.34
C CYS A 594 -11.58 33.88 -15.45
N TRP A 595 -12.39 34.59 -14.67
CA TRP A 595 -11.92 35.69 -13.80
C TRP A 595 -11.80 35.29 -12.32
N ARG A 596 -11.93 33.99 -11.99
CA ARG A 596 -11.86 33.43 -10.63
C ARG A 596 -12.63 34.27 -9.61
N ASN A 597 -13.96 34.32 -9.74
CA ASN A 597 -14.86 35.12 -8.90
C ASN A 597 -14.57 36.64 -8.93
N GLY A 598 -14.00 37.13 -10.03
CA GLY A 598 -13.69 38.55 -10.24
C GLY A 598 -12.35 39.03 -9.69
N THR A 599 -11.48 38.12 -9.24
CA THR A 599 -10.10 38.42 -8.82
C THR A 599 -9.18 38.71 -10.01
N PHE A 600 -9.38 38.01 -11.13
CA PHE A 600 -8.60 38.18 -12.37
C PHE A 600 -9.37 38.97 -13.45
N LYS A 601 -10.36 39.79 -13.05
CA LYS A 601 -11.08 40.62 -14.02
C LYS A 601 -10.13 41.67 -14.62
N PRO A 602 -10.21 41.95 -15.94
CA PRO A 602 -9.39 42.99 -16.55
C PRO A 602 -9.59 44.35 -15.87
N SER A 603 -8.49 45.02 -15.53
CA SER A 603 -8.54 46.43 -15.18
C SER A 603 -8.96 47.24 -16.41
N ARG A 604 -9.71 48.32 -16.22
CA ARG A 604 -9.98 49.26 -17.32
C ARG A 604 -8.70 50.04 -17.62
N GLY A 605 -7.77 49.44 -18.35
CA GLY A 605 -6.57 50.14 -18.83
C GLY A 605 -5.34 49.27 -19.01
N LYS A 606 -5.00 49.05 -20.30
CA LYS A 606 -3.69 48.74 -20.90
C LYS A 606 -3.06 47.36 -20.66
N ARG A 607 -2.88 46.65 -21.80
CA ARG A 607 -2.09 45.43 -22.02
C ARG A 607 -0.59 45.66 -21.74
N LYS A 608 0.10 44.71 -21.08
CA LYS A 608 1.35 44.03 -21.52
C LYS A 608 1.93 43.17 -20.38
N LEU A 609 2.47 42.00 -20.76
CA LEU A 609 3.31 41.12 -19.93
C LEU A 609 4.62 41.79 -19.51
N ARG A 610 5.14 41.46 -18.30
CA ARG A 610 6.52 40.98 -18.07
C ARG A 610 6.73 40.51 -16.62
N VAL A 611 7.58 39.49 -16.52
CA VAL A 611 8.15 38.84 -15.32
C VAL A 611 9.12 39.79 -14.60
N CYS A 612 9.22 39.69 -13.27
CA CYS A 612 10.49 39.88 -12.55
C CYS A 612 10.49 39.10 -11.22
N VAL A 613 11.66 38.52 -10.94
CA VAL A 613 12.12 37.83 -9.73
C VAL A 613 12.57 38.87 -8.70
N THR A 614 12.47 38.56 -7.41
CA THR A 614 13.40 39.08 -6.39
C THR A 614 13.70 38.00 -5.34
N GLU A 615 14.99 37.85 -5.08
CA GLU A 615 15.63 37.19 -3.95
C GLU A 615 15.31 37.93 -2.65
N ASP A 616 15.46 37.25 -1.50
CA ASP A 616 16.20 37.76 -0.33
C ASP A 616 16.28 36.62 0.71
N GLY A 617 17.49 36.39 1.24
CA GLY A 617 17.83 35.35 2.20
C GLY A 617 17.79 35.82 3.67
N GLU A 618 18.05 34.89 4.59
CA GLU A 618 18.76 35.11 5.86
C GLU A 618 19.07 33.77 6.58
N GLU A 619 20.08 33.84 7.45
CA GLU A 619 21.01 32.81 7.90
C GLU A 619 20.61 31.92 9.11
N SER A 620 21.28 30.77 9.12
CA SER A 620 21.71 29.82 10.18
C SER A 620 21.25 29.92 11.66
N ALA A 621 20.98 28.73 12.22
CA ALA A 621 21.51 28.31 13.52
C ALA A 621 21.69 26.78 13.54
N ALA A 622 22.90 26.32 13.89
CA ALA A 622 23.26 24.93 14.11
C ALA A 622 23.03 24.56 15.58
N ASP A 623 22.55 23.35 15.84
CA ASP A 623 22.61 22.74 17.17
C ASP A 623 22.85 21.22 17.08
N ASP A 624 23.48 20.77 18.14
CA ASP A 624 24.47 19.71 18.30
C ASP A 624 23.91 18.28 18.42
N GLU A 625 24.77 17.30 18.13
CA GLU A 625 24.48 15.87 18.20
C GLU A 625 24.25 15.38 19.64
N GLY A 626 23.28 14.48 19.79
CA GLY A 626 23.16 13.60 20.95
C GLY A 626 22.83 12.19 20.51
N THR A 627 23.82 11.30 20.48
CA THR A 627 23.67 9.89 20.11
C THR A 627 23.00 9.09 21.25
N PRO A 628 21.81 8.47 21.07
CA PRO A 628 21.24 7.57 22.07
C PRO A 628 21.70 6.13 21.82
N GLN A 629 22.20 5.46 22.86
CA GLN A 629 22.45 4.02 22.85
C GLN A 629 21.18 3.22 22.50
N PRO A 630 21.31 2.06 21.80
CA PRO A 630 20.17 1.31 21.31
C PRO A 630 19.40 0.64 22.46
N GLN A 631 18.23 1.19 22.80
CA GLN A 631 17.22 0.47 23.55
C GLN A 631 16.75 -0.74 22.73
N ARG A 632 16.89 -1.94 23.29
CA ARG A 632 16.44 -3.19 22.66
C ARG A 632 14.92 -3.14 22.44
N ARG A 633 14.51 -2.96 21.18
CA ARG A 633 13.10 -2.94 20.78
C ARG A 633 12.54 -4.36 20.85
N ARG A 634 11.40 -4.50 21.52
CA ARG A 634 10.68 -5.76 21.64
C ARG A 634 9.88 -5.98 20.35
N VAL A 635 10.50 -6.53 19.32
CA VAL A 635 9.76 -6.93 18.11
C VAL A 635 9.27 -8.34 18.28
N VAL A 636 7.97 -8.58 18.24
CA VAL A 636 7.41 -9.95 18.21
C VAL A 636 7.16 -10.29 16.75
N VAL A 637 8.01 -11.14 16.17
CA VAL A 637 7.82 -11.71 14.83
C VAL A 637 6.89 -12.90 14.95
N THR A 638 5.64 -12.77 14.48
CA THR A 638 4.75 -13.94 14.29
C THR A 638 5.01 -14.57 12.93
N THR A 639 5.50 -15.82 12.90
CA THR A 639 5.57 -16.61 11.64
C THR A 639 4.51 -17.71 11.68
N SER A 640 3.46 -17.57 10.88
CA SER A 640 2.68 -18.71 10.39
C SER A 640 3.44 -19.28 9.20
N ILE A 641 3.86 -20.53 9.27
CA ILE A 641 4.34 -21.26 8.09
C ILE A 641 3.35 -22.39 7.86
N SER A 642 2.34 -22.08 7.05
CA SER A 642 1.27 -23.00 6.66
C SER A 642 1.49 -23.41 5.20
N LEU A 643 2.38 -24.38 4.97
CA LEU A 643 2.46 -25.01 3.64
C LEU A 643 1.26 -25.94 3.46
N LEU A 644 0.33 -25.55 2.58
CA LEU A 644 -0.56 -26.48 1.90
C LEU A 644 0.28 -27.26 0.87
N GLU A 645 0.18 -28.59 0.95
CA GLU A 645 0.90 -29.57 0.10
C GLU A 645 0.59 -29.43 -1.39
#